data_AF-R7KRZ5-F1
#
_entry.id   AF-R7KRZ5-F1
#
_cell.length_a   1.000
_cell.length_b   1.000
_cell.length_c   1.000
_cell.angle_alpha   90.00
_cell.angle_beta   90.00
_cell.angle_gamma   90.00
#
_symmetry.space_group_name_H-M   'P 1'
#
loop_
_entity.id
_entity.type
_entity.pdbx_description
1 polymer ?
#
loop_
_entity_poly.entity_id
_entity_poly.type
_entity_poly.pdbx_seq_one_letter_code
_entity_poly.pdbx_strand_id
1 'polypeptide(L)'
;MSQYPVENIRTVALVGHGSTGKTTLMEALLYRNGVIKEVGTVEKGNTVGDFDPMEKEVKHSLRTTVAHLNAQKDDGTPVRIFLLDTPGYPDCVGQALGALDAVKTVCVVVDATKVIELMTRRMMHWAKERNLCRMIVVNKIDQPDVDLAKLVLDLREAFGNEVLPLNLPNKDCSHVIDCFDNDKGEANFASVERVHQAFVERVVEMDDETMERYLEEGAVDPKSLHAPLTKALRLGHIIPVCFTSAKNLIGMRDLIKVFVRHLPNPTEANAPLFYKADGSEYMTFPDANRPVLAHVFKVVNDPYIGKIGLFRLHQGRITKDSTLFVDDGKKAFKITRPIMLQGKEGLEVDEMNPGYIGAVAKVDDIVYGSILHDSSIEGGIYMKKLNFPKPMFGLAVSPAKRGDESRMSEVLEKMVSEDPTLEVEHDVVMNETVLRGLSEQHLRIVLKRMASQFKLEVQTRTPRVPYRETIAAPAEGHARHKKQTGGAGQFGEVFLRVEPLPRGAGFKFVDQVKGGAIPYNFIPAVEKGVQEVLDSGYVAGYPIHDVRVTVYDGKYHPVDSKEVAFVAAGRKAMLDALANAKPTLLEPIVRIEIEAPDSCMGDIAGDLASRRGQVSGTENLTGGMMLITGRVPLTGLDGYANRLNALTQGAGTYSIELLAYEPVPASVQAELASKYQRKAEED
;
A
#
# COMPACT_ATOMS: atom_id res chain seq x y z
N MET A 1 15.33 10.73 34.00
CA MET A 1 14.19 9.89 33.58
C MET A 1 14.61 8.44 33.70
N SER A 2 13.77 7.58 34.28
CA SER A 2 14.10 6.18 34.56
C SER A 2 14.44 5.42 33.27
N GLN A 3 15.62 4.82 33.22
CA GLN A 3 15.99 3.85 32.19
C GLN A 3 15.08 2.63 32.34
N TYR A 4 14.41 2.22 31.27
CA TYR A 4 13.61 0.99 31.26
C TYR A 4 14.45 -0.12 30.63
N PRO A 5 14.71 -1.21 31.35
CA PRO A 5 15.39 -2.37 30.78
C PRO A 5 14.46 -3.06 29.78
N VAL A 6 15.03 -3.87 28.89
CA VAL A 6 14.33 -4.41 27.72
C VAL A 6 13.10 -5.24 28.13
N GLU A 7 13.20 -5.97 29.24
CA GLU A 7 12.15 -6.85 29.77
C GLU A 7 10.90 -6.08 30.22
N ASN A 8 11.05 -4.77 30.45
CA ASN A 8 10.01 -3.87 30.92
C ASN A 8 9.44 -2.98 29.81
N ILE A 9 9.62 -3.36 28.55
CA ILE A 9 9.05 -2.67 27.39
C ILE A 9 7.91 -3.52 26.82
N ARG A 10 6.82 -2.87 26.44
CA ARG A 10 5.72 -3.46 25.66
C ARG A 10 5.45 -2.57 24.47
N THR A 11 5.16 -3.17 23.33
CA THR A 11 4.85 -2.43 22.09
C THR A 11 3.63 -3.03 21.44
N VAL A 12 2.60 -2.18 21.28
CA VAL A 12 1.25 -2.57 20.90
C VAL A 12 0.76 -1.69 19.75
N ALA A 13 0.22 -2.30 18.71
CA ALA A 13 -0.54 -1.58 17.67
C ALA A 13 -2.04 -1.79 17.91
N LEU A 14 -2.81 -0.70 17.94
CA LEU A 14 -4.26 -0.69 17.94
C LEU A 14 -4.72 -0.67 16.49
N VAL A 15 -5.28 -1.78 16.01
CA VAL A 15 -5.72 -1.95 14.62
C VAL A 15 -7.18 -2.42 14.58
N GLY A 16 -7.81 -2.40 13.42
CA GLY A 16 -9.22 -2.80 13.25
C GLY A 16 -9.99 -1.80 12.40
N HIS A 17 -11.27 -2.10 12.14
CA HIS A 17 -12.08 -1.32 11.20
C HIS A 17 -12.30 0.15 11.61
N GLY A 18 -12.72 0.98 10.66
CA GLY A 18 -13.09 2.37 10.88
C GLY A 18 -14.12 2.52 12.00
N SER A 19 -13.95 3.54 12.85
CA SER A 19 -14.92 3.90 13.90
C SER A 19 -15.17 2.87 15.01
N THR A 20 -14.32 1.84 15.16
CA THR A 20 -14.36 0.90 16.30
C THR A 20 -13.86 1.52 17.62
N GLY A 21 -13.26 2.71 17.56
CA GLY A 21 -12.83 3.48 18.72
C GLY A 21 -11.36 3.29 19.12
N LYS A 22 -10.47 2.94 18.17
CA LYS A 22 -9.01 2.79 18.40
C LYS A 22 -8.37 4.05 19.00
N THR A 23 -8.58 5.21 18.36
CA THR A 23 -8.08 6.48 18.86
C THR A 23 -8.66 6.83 20.24
N THR A 24 -9.96 6.62 20.44
CA THR A 24 -10.60 6.83 21.74
C THR A 24 -10.05 5.89 22.82
N LEU A 25 -9.71 4.65 22.46
CA LEU A 25 -9.07 3.70 23.35
C LEU A 25 -7.66 4.16 23.73
N MET A 26 -6.86 4.64 22.77
CA MET A 26 -5.56 5.24 23.06
C MET A 26 -5.69 6.44 24.01
N GLU A 27 -6.60 7.38 23.72
CA GLU A 27 -6.89 8.54 24.59
C GLU A 27 -7.24 8.11 26.02
N ALA A 28 -8.15 7.14 26.15
CA ALA A 28 -8.59 6.63 27.45
C ALA A 28 -7.44 6.01 28.24
N LEU A 29 -6.55 5.25 27.58
CA LEU A 29 -5.36 4.65 28.19
C LEU A 29 -4.35 5.70 28.65
N LEU A 30 -4.11 6.73 27.82
CA LEU A 30 -3.21 7.84 28.15
C LEU A 30 -3.75 8.65 29.35
N TYR A 31 -5.05 8.97 29.34
CA TYR A 31 -5.70 9.70 30.43
C TYR A 31 -5.67 8.90 31.74
N ARG A 32 -5.99 7.59 31.67
CA ARG A 32 -6.05 6.74 32.87
C ARG A 32 -4.69 6.60 33.56
N ASN A 33 -3.60 6.69 32.82
CA ASN A 33 -2.23 6.70 33.34
C ASN A 33 -1.65 8.12 33.59
N GLY A 34 -2.48 9.16 33.49
CA GLY A 34 -2.07 10.54 33.81
C GLY A 34 -1.10 11.17 32.81
N VAL A 35 -0.97 10.60 31.61
CA VAL A 35 -0.13 11.16 30.54
C VAL A 35 -0.76 12.43 29.97
N ILE A 36 -2.10 12.42 29.84
CA ILE A 36 -2.89 13.58 29.45
C ILE A 36 -3.84 13.96 30.59
N LYS A 37 -4.15 15.25 30.68
CA LYS A 37 -4.98 15.81 31.77
C LYS A 37 -6.48 15.66 31.54
N GLU A 38 -6.90 15.55 30.28
CA GLU A 38 -8.30 15.43 29.87
C GLU A 38 -8.38 14.44 28.70
N VAL A 39 -9.52 13.75 28.57
CA VAL A 39 -9.77 12.81 27.46
C VAL A 39 -10.17 13.62 26.22
N GLY A 40 -9.36 13.55 25.15
CA GLY A 40 -9.71 14.12 23.87
C GLY A 40 -10.83 13.34 23.17
N THR A 41 -11.54 13.99 22.24
CA THR A 41 -12.52 13.32 21.38
C THR A 41 -12.29 13.63 19.92
N VAL A 42 -12.58 12.66 19.06
CA VAL A 42 -12.41 12.78 17.61
C VAL A 42 -13.32 13.88 17.06
N GLU A 43 -14.53 14.02 17.59
CA GLU A 43 -15.50 15.02 17.16
C GLU A 43 -15.04 16.45 17.45
N LYS A 44 -14.27 16.65 18.54
CA LYS A 44 -13.69 17.94 18.94
C LYS A 44 -12.34 18.21 18.28
N GLY A 45 -11.72 17.21 17.64
CA GLY A 45 -10.42 17.36 16.97
C GLY A 45 -9.27 17.70 17.93
N ASN A 46 -9.35 17.21 19.18
CA ASN A 46 -8.38 17.49 20.24
C ASN A 46 -7.73 16.21 20.82
N THR A 47 -7.79 15.08 20.11
CA THR A 47 -7.04 13.87 20.47
C THR A 47 -5.54 14.07 20.24
N VAL A 48 -4.72 13.36 21.00
CA VAL A 48 -3.27 13.20 20.83
C VAL A 48 -2.96 12.49 19.51
N GLY A 49 -3.84 11.57 19.09
CA GLY A 49 -3.72 10.76 17.88
C GLY A 49 -3.90 11.55 16.58
N ASP A 50 -4.98 12.32 16.48
CA ASP A 50 -5.45 12.98 15.24
C ASP A 50 -5.07 14.47 15.23
N PHE A 51 -3.76 14.74 15.23
CA PHE A 51 -3.27 16.11 15.28
C PHE A 51 -3.11 16.77 13.90
N ASP A 52 -3.15 16.00 12.81
CA ASP A 52 -3.09 16.55 11.45
C ASP A 52 -4.37 17.33 11.13
N PRO A 53 -4.29 18.54 10.54
CA PRO A 53 -5.47 19.32 10.17
C PRO A 53 -6.49 18.54 9.31
N MET A 54 -6.02 17.65 8.44
CA MET A 54 -6.89 16.84 7.60
C MET A 54 -7.67 15.80 8.42
N GLU A 55 -7.04 15.17 9.41
CA GLU A 55 -7.69 14.19 10.31
C GLU A 55 -8.80 14.84 11.12
N LYS A 56 -8.58 16.08 11.58
CA LYS A 56 -9.59 16.89 12.28
C LYS A 56 -10.78 17.24 11.40
N GLU A 57 -10.54 17.47 10.11
CA GLU A 57 -11.59 17.79 9.15
C GLU A 57 -12.44 16.56 8.79
N VAL A 58 -11.80 15.43 8.50
CA VAL A 58 -12.51 14.17 8.14
C VAL A 58 -13.04 13.43 9.37
N LYS A 59 -12.61 13.81 10.59
CA LYS A 59 -12.99 13.22 11.88
C LYS A 59 -12.67 11.73 11.97
N HIS A 60 -11.53 11.34 11.43
CA HIS A 60 -10.94 10.02 11.62
C HIS A 60 -9.45 10.06 11.32
N SER A 61 -8.69 9.12 11.88
CA SER A 61 -7.27 8.99 11.62
C SER A 61 -7.01 8.68 10.15
N LEU A 62 -5.96 9.29 9.60
CA LEU A 62 -5.44 9.09 8.25
C LEU A 62 -4.02 8.52 8.29
N ARG A 63 -3.30 8.71 9.40
CA ARG A 63 -1.91 8.28 9.59
C ARG A 63 -1.79 7.49 10.90
N THR A 64 -0.79 6.61 10.98
CA THR A 64 -0.48 5.92 12.25
C THR A 64 0.20 6.89 13.22
N THR A 65 -0.30 7.01 14.44
CA THR A 65 0.29 7.87 15.48
C THR A 65 0.96 7.04 16.57
N VAL A 66 2.14 7.49 17.00
CA VAL A 66 2.91 6.87 18.10
C VAL A 66 2.67 7.65 19.38
N ALA A 67 2.32 6.92 20.43
CA ALA A 67 2.20 7.41 21.79
C ALA A 67 2.87 6.42 22.74
N HIS A 68 3.06 6.84 23.99
CA HIS A 68 3.61 5.97 25.02
C HIS A 68 3.09 6.36 26.40
N LEU A 69 3.04 5.38 27.30
CA LEU A 69 2.68 5.56 28.70
C LEU A 69 3.58 4.71 29.59
N ASN A 70 3.68 5.12 30.85
CA ASN A 70 4.40 4.36 31.87
C ASN A 70 3.37 3.74 32.82
N ALA A 71 3.57 2.46 33.13
CA ALA A 71 2.80 1.68 34.09
C ALA A 71 3.77 1.00 35.07
N GLN A 72 3.25 0.19 35.99
CA GLN A 72 4.04 -0.56 36.96
C GLN A 72 3.52 -1.99 37.08
N LYS A 73 4.44 -2.93 37.32
CA LYS A 73 4.12 -4.28 37.81
C LYS A 73 3.65 -4.19 39.27
N ASP A 74 3.10 -5.29 39.78
CA ASP A 74 2.61 -5.36 41.17
C ASP A 74 3.72 -5.16 42.21
N ASP A 75 4.96 -5.48 41.86
CA ASP A 75 6.15 -5.25 42.69
C ASP A 75 6.70 -3.80 42.61
N GLY A 76 6.01 -2.91 41.88
CA GLY A 76 6.41 -1.52 41.65
C GLY A 76 7.41 -1.32 40.51
N THR A 77 7.85 -2.40 39.85
CA THR A 77 8.80 -2.30 38.72
C THR A 77 8.18 -1.49 37.57
N PRO A 78 8.83 -0.42 37.10
CA PRO A 78 8.26 0.44 36.07
C PRO A 78 8.32 -0.25 34.70
N VAL A 79 7.22 -0.16 33.96
CA VAL A 79 7.05 -0.72 32.60
C VAL A 79 6.65 0.39 31.64
N ARG A 80 7.23 0.39 30.44
CA ARG A 80 6.88 1.32 29.37
C ARG A 80 6.07 0.61 28.30
N ILE A 81 4.95 1.21 27.92
CA ILE A 81 4.08 0.71 26.85
C ILE A 81 4.08 1.74 25.72
N PHE A 82 4.57 1.34 24.55
CA PHE A 82 4.37 2.09 23.31
C PHE A 82 3.07 1.65 22.64
N LEU A 83 2.26 2.63 22.24
CA LEU A 83 0.98 2.46 21.58
C LEU A 83 1.06 3.07 20.19
N LEU A 84 0.69 2.30 19.17
CA LEU A 84 0.53 2.77 17.80
C LEU A 84 -0.95 2.76 17.45
N ASP A 85 -1.57 3.93 17.32
CA ASP A 85 -2.95 4.05 16.82
C ASP A 85 -2.92 4.12 15.30
N THR A 86 -3.65 3.23 14.63
CA THR A 86 -3.64 3.13 13.16
C THR A 86 -4.97 3.54 12.55
N PRO A 87 -4.99 4.11 11.33
CA PRO A 87 -6.24 4.33 10.62
C PRO A 87 -6.96 3.01 10.32
N GLY A 88 -8.29 3.03 10.36
CA GLY A 88 -9.12 1.82 10.19
C GLY A 88 -9.85 1.70 8.86
N TYR A 89 -9.77 2.72 8.01
CA TYR A 89 -10.42 2.72 6.69
C TYR A 89 -9.51 2.06 5.64
N PRO A 90 -10.07 1.25 4.72
CA PRO A 90 -9.30 0.57 3.68
C PRO A 90 -8.43 1.52 2.83
N ASP A 91 -8.91 2.74 2.59
CA ASP A 91 -8.20 3.77 1.81
C ASP A 91 -6.90 4.25 2.47
N CYS A 92 -6.72 3.99 3.76
CA CYS A 92 -5.55 4.40 4.55
C CYS A 92 -4.70 3.20 4.98
N VAL A 93 -4.91 2.02 4.38
CA VAL A 93 -4.23 0.79 4.78
C VAL A 93 -2.71 0.87 4.61
N GLY A 94 -2.20 1.59 3.60
CA GLY A 94 -0.78 1.87 3.43
C GLY A 94 -0.17 2.58 4.64
N GLN A 95 -0.93 3.48 5.27
CA GLN A 95 -0.54 4.20 6.48
C GLN A 95 -0.68 3.38 7.77
N ALA A 96 -1.50 2.31 7.77
CA ALA A 96 -1.74 1.46 8.93
C ALA A 96 -0.76 0.28 9.00
N LEU A 97 -0.49 -0.35 7.86
CA LEU A 97 0.22 -1.62 7.78
C LEU A 97 1.64 -1.55 8.36
N GLY A 98 2.37 -0.46 8.10
CA GLY A 98 3.71 -0.27 8.63
C GLY A 98 3.80 -0.37 10.16
N ALA A 99 2.71 -0.10 10.89
CA ALA A 99 2.68 -0.23 12.36
C ALA A 99 2.98 -1.65 12.85
N LEU A 100 2.64 -2.67 12.05
CA LEU A 100 2.84 -4.08 12.41
C LEU A 100 4.31 -4.43 12.57
N ASP A 101 5.21 -3.79 11.81
CA ASP A 101 6.65 -4.06 11.88
C ASP A 101 7.30 -3.48 13.15
N ALA A 102 6.66 -2.48 13.76
CA ALA A 102 7.18 -1.75 14.91
C ALA A 102 6.86 -2.39 16.27
N VAL A 103 5.94 -3.36 16.30
CA VAL A 103 5.32 -3.88 17.54
C VAL A 103 5.56 -5.37 17.74
N LYS A 104 5.24 -5.86 18.95
CA LYS A 104 5.28 -7.30 19.29
C LYS A 104 3.87 -7.89 19.48
N THR A 105 2.92 -7.03 19.81
CA THR A 105 1.51 -7.40 19.96
C THR A 105 0.64 -6.49 19.11
N VAL A 106 -0.35 -7.10 18.47
CA VAL A 106 -1.42 -6.41 17.76
C VAL A 106 -2.71 -6.58 18.55
N CYS A 107 -3.32 -5.46 18.94
CA CYS A 107 -4.63 -5.40 19.57
C CYS A 107 -5.66 -5.01 18.50
N VAL A 108 -6.43 -5.98 18.04
CA VAL A 108 -7.51 -5.77 17.08
C VAL A 108 -8.75 -5.30 17.82
N VAL A 109 -9.14 -4.05 17.61
CA VAL A 109 -10.29 -3.41 18.26
C VAL A 109 -11.55 -3.69 17.45
N VAL A 110 -12.53 -4.30 18.10
CA VAL A 110 -13.83 -4.68 17.55
C VAL A 110 -14.93 -3.87 18.23
N ASP A 111 -15.87 -3.37 17.44
CA ASP A 111 -17.06 -2.70 17.94
C ASP A 111 -18.10 -3.74 18.38
N ALA A 112 -18.52 -3.71 19.65
CA ALA A 112 -19.47 -4.68 20.18
C ALA A 112 -20.85 -4.63 19.51
N THR A 113 -21.19 -3.49 18.89
CA THR A 113 -22.50 -3.28 18.23
C THR A 113 -22.57 -3.82 16.80
N LYS A 114 -21.45 -4.29 16.25
CA LYS A 114 -21.32 -4.64 14.83
C LYS A 114 -20.88 -6.08 14.64
N VAL A 115 -21.17 -6.60 13.45
CA VAL A 115 -20.57 -7.83 12.95
C VAL A 115 -19.07 -7.64 12.69
N ILE A 116 -18.33 -8.74 12.57
CA ILE A 116 -16.88 -8.70 12.31
C ILE A 116 -16.60 -8.12 10.92
N GLU A 117 -16.16 -6.87 10.92
CA GLU A 117 -15.87 -6.10 9.71
C GLU A 117 -14.60 -6.57 8.98
N LEU A 118 -14.51 -6.27 7.68
CA LEU A 118 -13.42 -6.75 6.80
C LEU A 118 -12.01 -6.40 7.31
N MET A 119 -11.77 -5.15 7.70
CA MET A 119 -10.44 -4.72 8.14
C MET A 119 -9.99 -5.44 9.42
N THR A 120 -10.93 -5.84 10.27
CA THR A 120 -10.65 -6.68 11.45
C THR A 120 -10.08 -8.02 11.01
N ARG A 121 -10.69 -8.67 10.01
CA ARG A 121 -10.20 -9.94 9.45
C ARG A 121 -8.83 -9.80 8.79
N ARG A 122 -8.65 -8.78 7.95
CA ARG A 122 -7.36 -8.53 7.28
C ARG A 122 -6.23 -8.26 8.27
N MET A 123 -6.47 -7.44 9.30
CA MET A 123 -5.46 -7.14 10.33
C MET A 123 -5.11 -8.38 11.15
N MET A 124 -6.08 -9.23 11.50
CA MET A 124 -5.81 -10.53 12.15
C MET A 124 -4.96 -11.46 11.29
N HIS A 125 -5.19 -11.46 9.98
CA HIS A 125 -4.42 -12.24 9.02
C HIS A 125 -2.99 -11.71 8.86
N TRP A 126 -2.81 -10.41 8.55
CA TRP A 126 -1.49 -9.79 8.41
C TRP A 126 -0.65 -9.88 9.68
N ALA A 127 -1.27 -9.73 10.86
CA ALA A 127 -0.57 -9.95 12.13
C ALA A 127 -0.08 -11.39 12.29
N LYS A 128 -0.85 -12.37 11.81
CA LYS A 128 -0.45 -13.79 11.80
C LYS A 128 0.72 -14.03 10.85
N GLU A 129 0.67 -13.50 9.62
CA GLU A 129 1.76 -13.61 8.63
C GLU A 129 3.08 -13.00 9.12
N ARG A 130 2.99 -12.02 10.03
CA ARG A 130 4.12 -11.38 10.70
C ARG A 130 4.56 -12.06 11.99
N ASN A 131 3.98 -13.20 12.34
CA ASN A 131 4.26 -13.93 13.58
C ASN A 131 4.11 -13.06 14.84
N LEU A 132 3.16 -12.11 14.83
CA LEU A 132 2.90 -11.23 15.96
C LEU A 132 1.91 -11.88 16.94
N CYS A 133 2.07 -11.57 18.23
CA CYS A 133 1.04 -11.90 19.20
C CYS A 133 -0.23 -11.11 18.89
N ARG A 134 -1.38 -11.77 18.95
CA ARG A 134 -2.68 -11.18 18.59
C ARG A 134 -3.58 -11.17 19.81
N MET A 135 -4.28 -10.07 20.01
CA MET A 135 -5.27 -9.87 21.06
C MET A 135 -6.47 -9.15 20.47
N ILE A 136 -7.67 -9.41 21.00
CA ILE A 136 -8.90 -8.74 20.59
C ILE A 136 -9.37 -7.84 21.74
N VAL A 137 -9.69 -6.59 21.41
CA VAL A 137 -10.33 -5.65 22.34
C VAL A 137 -11.73 -5.36 21.85
N VAL A 138 -12.74 -5.89 22.53
CA VAL A 138 -14.14 -5.58 22.27
C VAL A 138 -14.46 -4.27 22.99
N ASN A 139 -14.73 -3.22 22.21
CA ASN A 139 -15.04 -1.88 22.71
C ASN A 139 -16.54 -1.58 22.58
N LYS A 140 -17.01 -0.54 23.28
CA LYS A 140 -18.41 -0.09 23.29
C LYS A 140 -19.39 -1.11 23.88
N ILE A 141 -18.95 -1.87 24.87
CA ILE A 141 -19.77 -2.85 25.60
C ILE A 141 -20.94 -2.23 26.38
N ASP A 142 -20.90 -0.92 26.59
CA ASP A 142 -21.90 -0.12 27.29
C ASP A 142 -23.09 0.29 26.41
N GLN A 143 -23.03 0.00 25.10
CA GLN A 143 -24.11 0.33 24.18
C GLN A 143 -25.33 -0.58 24.39
N PRO A 144 -26.55 -0.07 24.15
CA PRO A 144 -27.75 -0.87 24.26
C PRO A 144 -27.78 -1.98 23.19
N ASP A 145 -28.54 -3.04 23.46
CA ASP A 145 -28.81 -4.16 22.54
C ASP A 145 -27.57 -4.93 22.04
N VAL A 146 -26.48 -4.87 22.78
CA VAL A 146 -25.26 -5.64 22.50
C VAL A 146 -25.38 -7.06 23.05
N ASP A 147 -25.30 -8.05 22.16
CA ASP A 147 -25.19 -9.47 22.53
C ASP A 147 -23.71 -9.91 22.52
N LEU A 148 -23.07 -9.78 23.67
CA LEU A 148 -21.66 -10.14 23.84
C LEU A 148 -21.42 -11.65 23.74
N ALA A 149 -22.39 -12.48 24.11
CA ALA A 149 -22.27 -13.93 24.04
C ALA A 149 -22.16 -14.38 22.58
N LYS A 150 -23.06 -13.87 21.75
CA LYS A 150 -23.07 -14.12 20.32
C LYS A 150 -21.79 -13.58 19.67
N LEU A 151 -21.37 -12.36 20.01
CA LEU A 151 -20.15 -11.78 19.45
C LEU A 151 -18.90 -12.65 19.71
N VAL A 152 -18.77 -13.24 20.90
CA VAL A 152 -17.65 -14.17 21.18
C VAL A 152 -17.72 -15.42 20.31
N LEU A 153 -18.92 -15.95 20.05
CA LEU A 153 -19.10 -17.07 19.13
C LEU A 153 -18.71 -16.68 17.69
N ASP A 154 -19.16 -15.53 17.21
CA ASP A 154 -18.83 -15.01 15.89
C ASP A 154 -17.29 -14.82 15.75
N LEU A 155 -16.61 -14.35 16.80
CA LEU A 155 -15.16 -14.19 16.82
C LEU A 155 -14.43 -15.53 16.74
N ARG A 156 -14.96 -16.56 17.41
CA ARG A 156 -14.42 -17.93 17.33
C ARG A 156 -14.63 -18.55 15.96
N GLU A 157 -15.80 -18.35 15.36
CA GLU A 157 -16.07 -18.80 13.99
C GLU A 157 -15.10 -18.13 12.99
N ALA A 158 -14.83 -16.84 13.17
CA ALA A 158 -13.95 -16.09 12.28
C ALA A 158 -12.45 -16.38 12.46
N PHE A 159 -11.99 -16.63 13.69
CA PHE A 159 -10.56 -16.65 14.02
C PHE A 159 -10.06 -17.94 14.69
N GLY A 160 -10.95 -18.87 15.01
CA GLY A 160 -10.65 -20.17 15.61
C GLY A 160 -10.99 -20.28 17.11
N ASN A 161 -10.90 -21.51 17.62
CA ASN A 161 -11.20 -21.86 19.02
C ASN A 161 -10.12 -21.36 20.01
N GLU A 162 -9.05 -20.77 19.50
CA GLU A 162 -8.00 -20.09 20.26
C GLU A 162 -8.49 -18.75 20.83
N VAL A 163 -9.61 -18.20 20.32
CA VAL A 163 -10.22 -16.98 20.86
C VAL A 163 -10.89 -17.26 22.20
N LEU A 164 -10.30 -16.74 23.27
CA LEU A 164 -10.74 -16.96 24.64
C LEU A 164 -10.87 -15.62 25.40
N PRO A 165 -12.00 -15.37 26.09
CA PRO A 165 -12.11 -14.24 27.01
C PRO A 165 -11.04 -14.31 28.11
N LEU A 166 -10.37 -13.18 28.35
CA LEU A 166 -9.45 -12.99 29.48
C LEU A 166 -10.12 -12.19 30.61
N ASN A 167 -11.08 -11.34 30.26
CA ASN A 167 -11.97 -10.71 31.21
C ASN A 167 -13.42 -10.85 30.76
N LEU A 168 -14.35 -10.57 31.65
CA LEU A 168 -15.77 -10.52 31.35
C LEU A 168 -16.38 -9.23 31.93
N PRO A 169 -17.29 -8.56 31.22
CA PRO A 169 -18.04 -7.46 31.81
C PRO A 169 -19.03 -7.96 32.86
N ASN A 170 -19.25 -7.17 33.90
CA ASN A 170 -20.32 -7.43 34.86
C ASN A 170 -21.70 -7.22 34.21
N LYS A 171 -22.78 -7.62 34.89
CA LYS A 171 -24.17 -7.56 34.38
C LYS A 171 -24.54 -6.22 33.73
N ASP A 172 -24.18 -5.10 34.35
CA ASP A 172 -24.51 -3.74 33.88
C ASP A 172 -23.44 -3.11 32.96
N CYS A 173 -22.41 -3.87 32.57
CA CYS A 173 -21.26 -3.40 31.80
C CYS A 173 -20.57 -2.15 32.38
N SER A 174 -20.60 -1.98 33.71
CA SER A 174 -20.02 -0.85 34.45
C SER A 174 -18.57 -1.07 34.88
N HIS A 175 -18.13 -2.32 34.96
CA HIS A 175 -16.75 -2.74 35.17
C HIS A 175 -16.50 -4.10 34.52
N VAL A 176 -15.23 -4.54 34.51
CA VAL A 176 -14.85 -5.87 34.02
C VAL A 176 -14.22 -6.67 35.15
N ILE A 177 -14.38 -7.99 35.07
CA ILE A 177 -13.87 -8.98 36.00
C ILE A 177 -12.71 -9.68 35.30
N ASP A 178 -11.52 -9.59 35.89
CA ASP A 178 -10.32 -10.30 35.43
C ASP A 178 -10.48 -11.81 35.70
N CYS A 179 -10.73 -12.58 34.64
CA CYS A 179 -10.97 -14.02 34.76
C CYS A 179 -9.66 -14.82 34.86
N PHE A 180 -8.50 -14.19 34.69
CA PHE A 180 -7.22 -14.87 34.93
C PHE A 180 -6.95 -14.98 36.43
N ASP A 181 -7.17 -13.89 37.18
CA ASP A 181 -6.92 -13.85 38.62
C ASP A 181 -8.12 -14.33 39.46
N ASN A 182 -9.33 -14.36 38.90
CA ASN A 182 -10.55 -14.66 39.64
C ASN A 182 -11.35 -15.80 39.00
N ASP A 183 -11.79 -16.74 39.84
CA ASP A 183 -12.73 -17.82 39.51
C ASP A 183 -14.19 -17.46 39.88
N LYS A 184 -14.41 -16.33 40.56
CA LYS A 184 -15.71 -15.91 41.09
C LYS A 184 -16.10 -14.53 40.57
N GLY A 185 -17.39 -14.34 40.35
CA GLY A 185 -17.99 -13.05 39.99
C GLY A 185 -19.27 -13.19 39.19
N GLU A 186 -20.06 -12.11 39.12
CA GLU A 186 -21.29 -12.06 38.34
C GLU A 186 -21.07 -11.32 37.02
N ALA A 187 -20.81 -12.07 35.96
CA ALA A 187 -20.61 -11.55 34.61
C ALA A 187 -21.93 -11.49 33.81
N ASN A 188 -21.91 -10.72 32.72
CA ASN A 188 -23.06 -10.46 31.86
C ASN A 188 -23.55 -11.71 31.10
N PHE A 189 -22.65 -12.53 30.54
CA PHE A 189 -23.05 -13.60 29.61
C PHE A 189 -22.34 -14.95 29.79
N ALA A 190 -21.40 -15.08 30.72
CA ALA A 190 -20.65 -16.32 30.96
C ALA A 190 -20.33 -16.51 32.45
N SER A 191 -20.04 -17.74 32.87
CA SER A 191 -19.52 -18.00 34.22
C SER A 191 -18.03 -17.64 34.28
N VAL A 192 -17.65 -16.83 35.27
CA VAL A 192 -16.25 -16.46 35.53
C VAL A 192 -15.40 -17.71 35.77
N GLU A 193 -15.91 -18.66 36.56
CA GLU A 193 -15.25 -19.94 36.86
C GLU A 193 -14.94 -20.73 35.59
N ARG A 194 -15.92 -20.85 34.66
CA ARG A 194 -15.73 -21.59 33.41
C ARG A 194 -14.73 -20.92 32.48
N VAL A 195 -14.74 -19.59 32.42
CA VAL A 195 -13.78 -18.84 31.59
C VAL A 195 -12.38 -18.93 32.18
N HIS A 196 -12.25 -18.80 33.50
CA HIS A 196 -10.99 -19.01 34.22
C HIS A 196 -10.42 -20.39 33.92
N GLN A 197 -11.20 -21.44 34.16
CA GLN A 197 -10.80 -22.83 33.94
C GLN A 197 -10.37 -23.06 32.48
N ALA A 198 -11.20 -22.66 31.50
CA ALA A 198 -10.88 -22.86 30.08
C ALA A 198 -9.61 -22.10 29.64
N PHE A 199 -9.35 -20.93 30.23
CA PHE A 199 -8.15 -20.16 29.92
C PHE A 199 -6.91 -20.79 30.56
N VAL A 200 -6.98 -21.17 31.85
CA VAL A 200 -5.87 -21.82 32.57
C VAL A 200 -5.53 -23.17 31.93
N GLU A 201 -6.52 -24.00 31.62
CA GLU A 201 -6.33 -25.28 30.92
C GLU A 201 -5.54 -25.10 29.62
N ARG A 202 -5.92 -24.11 28.78
CA ARG A 202 -5.23 -23.84 27.53
C ARG A 202 -3.80 -23.33 27.72
N VAL A 203 -3.53 -22.59 28.81
CA VAL A 203 -2.17 -22.13 29.14
C VAL A 203 -1.31 -23.30 29.58
N VAL A 204 -1.85 -24.15 30.46
CA VAL A 204 -1.19 -25.33 31.01
C VAL A 204 -0.88 -26.35 29.92
N GLU A 205 -1.73 -26.46 28.89
CA GLU A 205 -1.49 -27.29 27.69
C GLU A 205 -0.19 -26.96 26.92
N MET A 206 0.42 -25.81 27.15
CA MET A 206 1.64 -25.40 26.45
C MET A 206 2.94 -25.95 27.06
N ASP A 207 2.87 -26.55 28.24
CA ASP A 207 4.03 -27.00 29.01
C ASP A 207 3.72 -28.29 29.78
N ASP A 208 4.36 -29.40 29.38
CA ASP A 208 4.08 -30.74 29.90
C ASP A 208 4.25 -30.82 31.43
N GLU A 209 5.29 -30.18 31.99
CA GLU A 209 5.54 -30.17 33.44
C GLU A 209 4.45 -29.39 34.20
N THR A 210 3.96 -28.30 33.63
CA THR A 210 2.82 -27.56 34.20
C THR A 210 1.53 -28.36 34.08
N MET A 211 1.34 -29.11 33.00
CA MET A 211 0.18 -29.99 32.79
C MET A 211 0.12 -31.13 33.81
N GLU A 212 1.23 -31.83 34.01
CA GLU A 212 1.29 -32.92 35.00
C GLU A 212 0.91 -32.41 36.40
N ARG A 213 1.49 -31.28 36.84
CA ARG A 213 1.16 -30.68 38.13
C ARG A 213 -0.30 -30.26 38.26
N TYR A 214 -0.88 -29.67 37.21
CA TYR A 214 -2.29 -29.28 37.23
C TYR A 214 -3.23 -30.48 37.35
N LEU A 215 -2.91 -31.59 36.68
CA LEU A 215 -3.70 -32.83 36.75
C LEU A 215 -3.62 -33.50 38.12
N GLU A 216 -2.47 -33.40 38.81
CA GLU A 216 -2.26 -33.95 40.16
C GLU A 216 -2.87 -33.09 41.26
N GLU A 217 -2.63 -31.78 41.23
CA GLU A 217 -2.95 -30.85 42.33
C GLU A 217 -4.26 -30.06 42.13
N GLY A 218 -4.77 -30.01 40.89
CA GLY A 218 -5.99 -29.28 40.53
C GLY A 218 -5.88 -27.75 40.53
N ALA A 219 -4.71 -27.19 40.83
CA ALA A 219 -4.42 -25.76 40.81
C ALA A 219 -2.96 -25.50 40.42
N VAL A 220 -2.66 -24.31 39.89
CA VAL A 220 -1.30 -23.90 39.51
C VAL A 220 -1.00 -22.52 40.09
N ASP A 221 0.23 -22.28 40.56
CA ASP A 221 0.68 -20.94 40.97
C ASP A 221 0.63 -19.98 39.78
N PRO A 222 -0.14 -18.86 39.85
CA PRO A 222 -0.22 -17.87 38.78
C PRO A 222 1.14 -17.36 38.28
N LYS A 223 2.17 -17.33 39.13
CA LYS A 223 3.53 -16.91 38.73
C LYS A 223 4.18 -17.89 37.75
N SER A 224 3.88 -19.18 37.87
CA SER A 224 4.41 -20.22 36.98
C SER A 224 3.73 -20.21 35.60
N LEU A 225 2.54 -19.60 35.48
CA LEU A 225 1.77 -19.53 34.24
C LEU A 225 2.30 -18.49 33.23
N HIS A 226 3.20 -17.58 33.63
CA HIS A 226 3.68 -16.51 32.74
C HIS A 226 4.40 -17.04 31.49
N ALA A 227 5.35 -17.97 31.66
CA ALA A 227 6.12 -18.52 30.54
C ALA A 227 5.26 -19.39 29.59
N PRO A 228 4.42 -20.33 30.08
CA PRO A 228 3.47 -21.06 29.23
C PRO A 228 2.47 -20.13 28.51
N LEU A 229 1.94 -19.10 29.18
CA LEU A 229 1.03 -18.13 28.56
C LEU A 229 1.72 -17.35 27.45
N THR A 230 2.94 -16.88 27.70
CA THR A 230 3.72 -16.14 26.70
C THR A 230 3.98 -17.01 25.47
N LYS A 231 4.28 -18.30 25.66
CA LYS A 231 4.40 -19.30 24.58
C LYS A 231 3.06 -19.47 23.84
N ALA A 232 1.94 -19.57 24.55
CA ALA A 232 0.60 -19.69 23.98
C ALA A 232 0.26 -18.51 23.05
N LEU A 233 0.56 -17.28 23.50
CA LEU A 233 0.32 -16.05 22.75
C LEU A 233 1.17 -15.97 21.48
N ARG A 234 2.45 -16.37 21.57
CA ARG A 234 3.40 -16.35 20.45
C ARG A 234 3.07 -17.34 19.35
N LEU A 235 2.59 -18.52 19.72
CA LEU A 235 2.17 -19.56 18.80
C LEU A 235 0.74 -19.32 18.30
N GLY A 236 0.01 -18.38 18.92
CA GLY A 236 -1.39 -18.12 18.60
C GLY A 236 -2.33 -19.23 19.06
N HIS A 237 -1.92 -20.09 20.00
CA HIS A 237 -2.78 -21.07 20.67
C HIS A 237 -3.81 -20.42 21.59
N ILE A 238 -3.55 -19.17 22.00
CA ILE A 238 -4.50 -18.29 22.69
C ILE A 238 -4.50 -16.93 21.99
N ILE A 239 -5.70 -16.43 21.72
CA ILE A 239 -5.98 -15.06 21.29
C ILE A 239 -6.91 -14.46 22.36
N PRO A 240 -6.38 -13.70 23.33
CA PRO A 240 -7.17 -13.20 24.45
C PRO A 240 -8.15 -12.13 23.99
N VAL A 241 -9.37 -12.16 24.54
CA VAL A 241 -10.40 -11.13 24.35
C VAL A 241 -10.53 -10.31 25.63
N CYS A 242 -10.41 -8.99 25.51
CA CYS A 242 -10.74 -8.05 26.58
C CYS A 242 -11.89 -7.14 26.19
N PHE A 243 -12.87 -7.03 27.08
CA PHE A 243 -14.01 -6.13 26.98
C PHE A 243 -13.67 -4.77 27.58
N THR A 244 -14.12 -3.69 26.93
CA THR A 244 -13.86 -2.31 27.34
C THR A 244 -14.98 -1.36 26.90
N SER A 245 -15.09 -0.23 27.59
CA SER A 245 -15.73 0.97 27.05
C SER A 245 -14.77 2.14 27.18
N ALA A 246 -14.08 2.46 26.09
CA ALA A 246 -13.11 3.55 26.08
C ALA A 246 -13.75 4.91 26.44
N LYS A 247 -14.96 5.17 25.93
CA LYS A 247 -15.69 6.42 26.18
C LYS A 247 -16.02 6.64 27.65
N ASN A 248 -16.40 5.56 28.35
CA ASN A 248 -16.77 5.62 29.77
C ASN A 248 -15.62 5.17 30.70
N LEU A 249 -14.41 4.97 30.16
CA LEU A 249 -13.21 4.55 30.87
C LEU A 249 -13.32 3.19 31.59
N ILE A 250 -14.18 2.30 31.08
CA ILE A 250 -14.45 0.98 31.65
C ILE A 250 -13.43 -0.03 31.13
N GLY A 251 -12.80 -0.78 32.04
CA GLY A 251 -11.80 -1.80 31.71
C GLY A 251 -10.41 -1.25 31.36
N MET A 252 -10.17 0.07 31.47
CA MET A 252 -8.88 0.66 31.08
C MET A 252 -7.73 0.20 31.99
N ARG A 253 -7.95 0.16 33.32
CA ARG A 253 -6.91 -0.29 34.27
C ARG A 253 -6.60 -1.77 34.06
N ASP A 254 -7.62 -2.57 33.85
CA ASP A 254 -7.53 -4.00 33.60
C ASP A 254 -6.77 -4.27 32.30
N LEU A 255 -7.06 -3.52 31.23
CA LEU A 255 -6.32 -3.63 29.97
C LEU A 255 -4.83 -3.26 30.12
N ILE A 256 -4.51 -2.20 30.88
CA ILE A 256 -3.11 -1.84 31.19
C ILE A 256 -2.42 -2.96 31.97
N LYS A 257 -3.12 -3.54 32.96
CA LYS A 257 -2.63 -4.67 33.76
C LYS A 257 -2.33 -5.88 32.87
N VAL A 258 -3.22 -6.20 31.93
CA VAL A 258 -3.01 -7.24 30.91
C VAL A 258 -1.78 -6.94 30.05
N PHE A 259 -1.61 -5.69 29.61
CA PHE A 259 -0.44 -5.28 28.81
C PHE A 259 0.87 -5.49 29.57
N VAL A 260 0.90 -5.10 30.85
CA VAL A 260 2.08 -5.22 31.70
C VAL A 260 2.40 -6.69 32.01
N ARG A 261 1.39 -7.47 32.40
CA ARG A 261 1.59 -8.84 32.90
C ARG A 261 1.77 -9.85 31.78
N HIS A 262 0.91 -9.85 30.76
CA HIS A 262 0.76 -10.99 29.86
C HIS A 262 1.36 -10.78 28.47
N LEU A 263 1.42 -9.53 27.99
CA LEU A 263 2.00 -9.31 26.67
C LEU A 263 3.51 -9.54 26.70
N PRO A 264 4.07 -10.15 25.64
CA PRO A 264 5.50 -10.41 25.59
C PRO A 264 6.29 -9.12 25.49
N ASN A 265 7.44 -9.12 26.15
CA ASN A 265 8.46 -8.10 25.96
C ASN A 265 9.35 -8.42 24.73
N PRO A 266 10.25 -7.51 24.30
CA PRO A 266 11.13 -7.75 23.15
C PRO A 266 12.00 -9.02 23.23
N THR A 267 12.42 -9.46 24.42
CA THR A 267 13.21 -10.69 24.63
C THR A 267 12.36 -11.96 24.58
N GLU A 268 11.07 -11.86 24.90
CA GLU A 268 10.14 -12.98 24.95
C GLU A 268 9.46 -13.23 23.60
N ALA A 269 9.15 -12.17 22.85
CA ALA A 269 8.35 -12.22 21.64
C ALA A 269 9.05 -12.98 20.49
N ASN A 270 8.29 -13.30 19.43
CA ASN A 270 8.86 -13.89 18.23
C ASN A 270 9.91 -12.95 17.59
N ALA A 271 10.92 -13.57 16.98
CA ALA A 271 12.01 -12.86 16.32
C ALA A 271 11.48 -12.01 15.14
N PRO A 272 11.97 -10.77 14.97
CA PRO A 272 11.72 -10.02 13.76
C PRO A 272 12.27 -10.74 12.51
N LEU A 273 11.58 -10.58 11.38
CA LEU A 273 11.88 -11.29 10.14
C LEU A 273 12.91 -10.51 9.29
N PHE A 274 14.18 -10.54 9.70
CA PHE A 274 15.29 -9.96 8.94
C PHE A 274 15.99 -11.02 8.09
N TYR A 275 16.50 -10.58 6.93
CA TYR A 275 17.24 -11.39 5.98
C TYR A 275 18.45 -10.63 5.48
N LYS A 276 19.46 -11.36 5.01
CA LYS A 276 20.59 -10.80 4.29
C LYS A 276 20.30 -10.68 2.79
N ALA A 277 21.14 -9.98 2.05
CA ALA A 277 21.06 -9.83 0.59
C ALA A 277 21.03 -11.17 -0.18
N ASP A 278 21.63 -12.23 0.37
CA ASP A 278 21.62 -13.59 -0.20
C ASP A 278 20.34 -14.39 0.11
N GLY A 279 19.38 -13.79 0.84
CA GLY A 279 18.13 -14.40 1.25
C GLY A 279 18.20 -15.23 2.54
N SER A 280 19.38 -15.37 3.16
CA SER A 280 19.52 -16.08 4.44
C SER A 280 18.93 -15.28 5.60
N GLU A 281 18.38 -15.96 6.61
CA GLU A 281 17.81 -15.28 7.79
C GLU A 281 18.90 -14.58 8.63
N TYR A 282 18.60 -13.38 9.11
CA TYR A 282 19.42 -12.63 10.05
C TYR A 282 18.73 -12.58 11.42
N MET A 283 19.30 -13.25 12.42
CA MET A 283 18.76 -13.19 13.78
C MET A 283 19.18 -11.92 14.52
N THR A 284 18.20 -11.27 15.13
CA THR A 284 18.42 -10.11 16.01
C THR A 284 18.28 -10.53 17.47
N PHE A 285 19.04 -9.85 18.34
CA PHE A 285 19.02 -10.11 19.77
C PHE A 285 18.86 -8.77 20.48
N PRO A 286 17.79 -8.56 21.27
CA PRO A 286 17.50 -7.28 21.90
C PRO A 286 18.42 -6.99 23.09
N ASP A 287 19.71 -6.83 22.79
CA ASP A 287 20.82 -6.56 23.69
C ASP A 287 21.39 -5.18 23.35
N ALA A 288 21.51 -4.33 24.37
CA ALA A 288 21.99 -2.97 24.22
C ALA A 288 23.50 -2.89 23.88
N ASN A 289 24.27 -3.96 24.12
CA ASN A 289 25.70 -4.01 23.85
C ASN A 289 26.05 -4.48 22.44
N ARG A 290 25.05 -4.87 21.64
CA ARG A 290 25.24 -5.26 20.25
C ARG A 290 25.29 -4.05 19.33
N PRO A 291 25.77 -4.23 18.08
CA PRO A 291 25.61 -3.23 17.04
C PRO A 291 24.18 -2.73 16.90
N VAL A 292 24.02 -1.43 16.68
CA VAL A 292 22.71 -0.81 16.43
C VAL A 292 22.09 -1.40 15.18
N LEU A 293 20.87 -1.89 15.33
CA LEU A 293 20.00 -2.24 14.22
C LEU A 293 18.59 -1.75 14.53
N ALA A 294 18.13 -0.78 13.76
CA ALA A 294 16.77 -0.29 13.76
C ALA A 294 16.18 -0.37 12.35
N HIS A 295 14.85 -0.33 12.26
CA HIS A 295 14.16 -0.28 10.97
C HIS A 295 13.14 0.85 10.96
N VAL A 296 13.02 1.53 9.83
CA VAL A 296 12.04 2.59 9.59
C VAL A 296 10.74 1.96 9.14
N PHE A 297 9.68 2.14 9.92
CA PHE A 297 8.35 1.56 9.64
C PHE A 297 7.34 2.61 9.16
N LYS A 298 7.68 3.89 9.25
CA LYS A 298 6.87 4.99 8.75
C LYS A 298 7.74 6.18 8.39
N VAL A 299 7.43 6.82 7.27
CA VAL A 299 8.05 8.08 6.83
C VAL A 299 6.98 9.17 6.87
N VAL A 300 7.38 10.39 7.21
CA VAL A 300 6.53 11.58 7.14
C VAL A 300 7.32 12.68 6.45
N ASN A 301 6.76 13.26 5.39
CA ASN A 301 7.36 14.42 4.73
C ASN A 301 6.73 15.71 5.27
N ASP A 302 7.49 16.44 6.10
CA ASP A 302 7.07 17.74 6.63
C ASP A 302 7.68 18.89 5.79
N PRO A 303 6.89 19.90 5.36
CA PRO A 303 7.40 21.01 4.55
C PRO A 303 8.49 21.87 5.22
N TYR A 304 8.58 21.88 6.55
CA TYR A 304 9.50 22.74 7.31
C TYR A 304 10.65 21.94 7.92
N ILE A 305 10.37 20.74 8.44
CA ILE A 305 11.36 19.89 9.11
C ILE A 305 12.10 19.01 8.10
N GLY A 306 11.47 18.71 6.95
CA GLY A 306 11.97 17.79 5.94
C GLY A 306 11.46 16.36 6.18
N LYS A 307 12.19 15.38 5.65
CA LYS A 307 11.84 13.97 5.79
C LYS A 307 12.10 13.48 7.22
N ILE A 308 11.09 12.87 7.84
CA ILE A 308 11.13 12.29 9.18
C ILE A 308 10.89 10.79 9.06
N GLY A 309 11.82 9.98 9.57
CA GLY A 309 11.70 8.53 9.67
C GLY A 309 11.34 8.13 11.09
N LEU A 310 10.23 7.41 11.27
CA LEU A 310 9.89 6.73 12.52
C LEU A 310 10.46 5.33 12.47
N PHE A 311 11.21 4.97 13.49
CA PHE A 311 11.93 3.71 13.53
C PHE A 311 11.69 2.95 14.83
N ARG A 312 11.92 1.64 14.76
CA ARG A 312 11.97 0.75 15.92
C ARG A 312 13.38 0.16 16.05
N LEU A 313 13.97 0.35 17.23
CA LEU A 313 15.26 -0.21 17.63
C LEU A 313 15.10 -1.68 18.08
N HIS A 314 15.78 -2.60 17.40
CA HIS A 314 15.73 -4.03 17.67
C HIS A 314 16.90 -4.53 18.50
N GLN A 315 18.09 -3.94 18.32
CA GLN A 315 19.29 -4.25 19.08
C GLN A 315 20.26 -3.07 19.09
N GLY A 316 21.20 -3.09 20.02
CA GLY A 316 22.11 -2.00 20.28
C GLY A 316 21.46 -0.83 20.99
N ARG A 317 22.24 0.24 21.17
CA ARG A 317 21.83 1.44 21.91
C ARG A 317 22.10 2.68 21.08
N ILE A 318 21.11 3.57 21.01
CA ILE A 318 21.25 4.89 20.39
C ILE A 318 21.34 5.92 21.51
N THR A 319 22.40 6.70 21.53
CA THR A 319 22.67 7.76 22.50
C THR A 319 22.83 9.09 21.79
N LYS A 320 23.03 10.15 22.57
CA LYS A 320 23.51 11.42 22.05
C LYS A 320 24.77 11.21 21.21
N ASP A 321 24.82 11.84 20.04
CA ASP A 321 25.94 11.84 19.11
C ASP A 321 26.24 10.49 18.42
N SER A 322 25.36 9.49 18.54
CA SER A 322 25.46 8.24 17.76
C SER A 322 25.51 8.53 16.25
N THR A 323 26.38 7.81 15.55
CA THR A 323 26.55 7.91 14.10
C THR A 323 25.97 6.67 13.45
N LEU A 324 25.01 6.86 12.55
CA LEU A 324 24.27 5.79 11.89
C LEU A 324 24.34 5.93 10.37
N PHE A 325 24.05 4.84 9.68
CA PHE A 325 23.97 4.70 8.23
C PHE A 325 22.57 4.23 7.86
N VAL A 326 22.15 4.53 6.64
CA VAL A 326 20.86 4.09 6.08
C VAL A 326 21.16 3.02 5.03
N ASP A 327 20.60 1.82 5.21
CA ASP A 327 20.75 0.69 4.28
C ASP A 327 22.23 0.46 3.90
N ASP A 328 22.52 0.21 2.63
CA ASP A 328 23.90 0.06 2.10
C ASP A 328 24.61 1.42 1.86
N GLY A 329 24.03 2.50 2.38
CA GLY A 329 24.49 3.87 2.18
C GLY A 329 25.83 4.13 2.89
N LYS A 330 26.77 4.74 2.16
CA LYS A 330 28.10 5.11 2.71
C LYS A 330 28.09 6.43 3.50
N LYS A 331 27.01 7.22 3.38
CA LYS A 331 26.89 8.52 4.01
C LYS A 331 26.33 8.35 5.42
N ALA A 332 27.18 8.55 6.42
CA ALA A 332 26.75 8.55 7.80
C ALA A 332 25.93 9.82 8.13
N PHE A 333 24.96 9.69 9.03
CA PHE A 333 24.26 10.79 9.66
C PHE A 333 24.37 10.68 11.18
N LYS A 334 24.26 11.82 11.88
CA LYS A 334 24.49 11.91 13.32
C LYS A 334 23.17 12.16 14.05
N ILE A 335 22.90 11.38 15.09
CA ILE A 335 21.79 11.59 16.02
C ILE A 335 22.22 12.63 17.05
N THR A 336 21.73 13.88 16.93
CA THR A 336 22.02 14.93 17.93
C THR A 336 21.52 14.53 19.31
N ARG A 337 20.25 14.13 19.40
CA ARG A 337 19.63 13.49 20.57
C ARG A 337 18.56 12.52 20.07
N PRO A 338 18.42 11.34 20.68
CA PRO A 338 17.27 10.47 20.39
C PRO A 338 15.95 11.15 20.78
N ILE A 339 14.93 11.02 19.93
CA ILE A 339 13.60 11.63 20.14
C ILE A 339 12.53 10.53 20.16
N MET A 340 11.77 10.44 21.25
CA MET A 340 10.53 9.64 21.31
C MET A 340 9.33 10.53 20.97
N LEU A 341 8.27 9.93 20.45
CA LEU A 341 7.06 10.65 20.08
C LEU A 341 5.95 10.49 21.12
N GLN A 342 5.21 11.57 21.34
CA GLN A 342 3.92 11.59 22.02
C GLN A 342 2.92 12.36 21.13
N GLY A 343 2.31 11.66 20.18
CA GLY A 343 1.50 12.32 19.15
C GLY A 343 2.37 13.26 18.31
N LYS A 344 2.02 14.55 18.32
CA LYS A 344 2.77 15.61 17.63
C LYS A 344 4.08 15.99 18.35
N GLU A 345 4.18 15.75 19.64
CA GLU A 345 5.30 16.23 20.45
C GLU A 345 6.50 15.28 20.39
N GLY A 346 7.69 15.84 20.24
CA GLY A 346 8.97 15.12 20.32
C GLY A 346 9.60 15.30 21.70
N LEU A 347 9.88 14.21 22.38
CA LEU A 347 10.54 14.16 23.68
C LEU A 347 11.98 13.68 23.51
N GLU A 348 12.94 14.59 23.75
CA GLU A 348 14.35 14.22 23.76
C GLU A 348 14.66 13.31 24.95
N VAL A 349 15.41 12.23 24.69
CA VAL A 349 15.91 11.30 25.71
C VAL A 349 17.42 11.15 25.62
N ASP A 350 18.05 10.75 26.71
CA ASP A 350 19.50 10.58 26.75
C ASP A 350 19.97 9.33 25.98
N GLU A 351 19.17 8.26 26.04
CA GLU A 351 19.42 7.00 25.33
C GLU A 351 18.12 6.28 24.95
N MET A 352 18.21 5.43 23.92
CA MET A 352 17.19 4.46 23.52
C MET A 352 17.76 3.06 23.57
N ASN A 353 17.05 2.16 24.25
CA ASN A 353 17.39 0.75 24.37
C ASN A 353 16.58 -0.10 23.36
N PRO A 354 16.99 -1.36 23.09
CA PRO A 354 16.22 -2.28 22.27
C PRO A 354 14.78 -2.35 22.77
N GLY A 355 13.80 -2.19 21.89
CA GLY A 355 12.41 -2.01 22.33
C GLY A 355 11.80 -0.66 21.98
N TYR A 356 12.63 0.38 21.93
CA TYR A 356 12.14 1.75 21.81
C TYR A 356 11.69 2.08 20.39
N ILE A 357 10.67 2.92 20.31
CA ILE A 357 10.18 3.53 19.07
C ILE A 357 10.55 5.01 19.10
N GLY A 358 11.23 5.47 18.06
CA GLY A 358 11.80 6.80 17.98
C GLY A 358 11.59 7.45 16.61
N ALA A 359 12.08 8.67 16.49
CA ALA A 359 12.09 9.41 15.24
C ALA A 359 13.48 9.99 14.94
N VAL A 360 13.80 10.04 13.66
CA VAL A 360 14.94 10.78 13.11
C VAL A 360 14.42 11.75 12.04
N ALA A 361 14.98 12.95 11.99
CA ALA A 361 14.59 13.98 11.02
C ALA A 361 15.80 14.37 10.16
N LYS A 362 15.53 14.93 8.97
CA LYS A 362 16.53 15.47 8.04
C LYS A 362 17.51 14.43 7.48
N VAL A 363 16.98 13.24 7.17
CA VAL A 363 17.73 12.18 6.49
C VAL A 363 17.00 11.84 5.20
N ASP A 364 17.49 12.39 4.10
CA ASP A 364 16.79 12.33 2.80
C ASP A 364 16.73 10.91 2.23
N ASP A 365 17.74 10.09 2.52
CA ASP A 365 17.90 8.73 2.00
C ASP A 365 16.92 7.72 2.64
N ILE A 366 16.23 8.10 3.72
CA ILE A 366 15.28 7.21 4.40
C ILE A 366 14.05 6.95 3.51
N VAL A 367 13.66 5.69 3.42
CA VAL A 367 12.37 5.25 2.89
C VAL A 367 11.71 4.27 3.85
N TYR A 368 10.45 3.91 3.60
CA TYR A 368 9.79 2.85 4.34
C TYR A 368 10.59 1.53 4.18
N GLY A 369 10.85 0.87 5.30
CA GLY A 369 11.63 -0.37 5.36
C GLY A 369 13.14 -0.19 5.48
N SER A 370 13.66 1.04 5.38
CA SER A 370 15.09 1.30 5.53
C SER A 370 15.63 0.81 6.88
N ILE A 371 16.83 0.23 6.86
CA ILE A 371 17.58 -0.19 8.04
C ILE A 371 18.50 0.93 8.48
N LEU A 372 18.48 1.25 9.77
CA LEU A 372 19.42 2.15 10.40
C LEU A 372 20.40 1.34 11.23
N HIS A 373 21.69 1.46 10.94
CA HIS A 373 22.72 0.70 11.65
C HIS A 373 23.98 1.53 11.90
N ASP A 374 24.85 1.08 12.79
CA ASP A 374 26.17 1.66 12.98
C ASP A 374 27.23 1.02 12.05
N SER A 375 28.46 1.52 12.06
CA SER A 375 29.53 1.07 11.16
C SER A 375 30.01 -0.36 11.39
N SER A 376 29.59 -1.04 12.46
CA SER A 376 29.99 -2.42 12.73
C SER A 376 29.13 -3.45 11.99
N ILE A 377 28.04 -3.01 11.34
CA ILE A 377 27.26 -3.78 10.38
C ILE A 377 27.61 -3.29 8.97
N GLU A 378 28.04 -4.20 8.09
CA GLU A 378 28.43 -3.87 6.69
C GLU A 378 27.24 -3.62 5.74
N GLY A 379 26.04 -3.36 6.26
CA GLY A 379 24.81 -3.28 5.49
C GLY A 379 24.27 -4.66 5.05
N GLY A 380 23.50 -4.68 3.97
CA GLY A 380 22.98 -5.88 3.32
C GLY A 380 21.93 -6.64 4.14
N ILE A 381 21.31 -5.97 5.12
CA ILE A 381 20.23 -6.51 5.95
C ILE A 381 18.94 -5.85 5.52
N TYR A 382 17.89 -6.66 5.35
CA TYR A 382 16.57 -6.20 4.96
C TYR A 382 15.50 -6.84 5.84
N MET A 383 14.42 -6.11 6.13
CA MET A 383 13.25 -6.70 6.76
C MET A 383 12.33 -7.31 5.70
N LYS A 384 11.64 -8.41 6.02
CA LYS A 384 10.57 -8.94 5.17
C LYS A 384 9.61 -7.82 4.79
N LYS A 385 9.31 -7.67 3.50
CA LYS A 385 8.37 -6.65 3.01
C LYS A 385 6.93 -7.02 3.37
N LEU A 386 6.10 -6.02 3.70
CA LEU A 386 4.66 -6.23 3.88
C LEU A 386 4.02 -6.41 2.51
N ASN A 387 3.04 -7.30 2.43
CA ASN A 387 2.20 -7.46 1.25
C ASN A 387 1.19 -6.31 1.21
N PHE A 388 1.65 -5.13 0.83
CA PHE A 388 0.78 -3.98 0.62
C PHE A 388 -0.19 -4.24 -0.54
N PRO A 389 -1.45 -3.80 -0.43
CA PRO A 389 -2.38 -3.85 -1.56
C PRO A 389 -1.84 -3.02 -2.74
N LYS A 390 -1.97 -3.55 -3.95
CA LYS A 390 -1.51 -2.87 -5.17
C LYS A 390 -2.42 -1.69 -5.53
N PRO A 391 -1.89 -0.50 -5.88
CA PRO A 391 -2.68 0.64 -6.30
C PRO A 391 -3.18 0.48 -7.74
N MET A 392 -4.49 0.27 -7.90
CA MET A 392 -5.08 0.02 -9.22
C MET A 392 -5.86 1.21 -9.79
N PHE A 393 -6.29 2.15 -8.94
CA PHE A 393 -7.04 3.32 -9.38
C PHE A 393 -6.09 4.44 -9.79
N GLY A 394 -6.13 4.86 -11.06
CA GLY A 394 -5.24 5.88 -11.60
C GLY A 394 -5.95 7.19 -11.94
N LEU A 395 -5.29 8.31 -11.69
CA LEU A 395 -5.66 9.64 -12.19
C LEU A 395 -4.48 10.25 -12.94
N ALA A 396 -4.74 10.75 -14.14
CA ALA A 396 -3.77 11.58 -14.82
C ALA A 396 -3.72 12.96 -14.14
N VAL A 397 -2.52 13.40 -13.78
CA VAL A 397 -2.27 14.63 -13.04
C VAL A 397 -1.44 15.60 -13.87
N SER A 398 -1.81 16.88 -13.82
CA SER A 398 -1.06 17.97 -14.45
C SER A 398 -1.06 19.20 -13.55
N PRO A 399 -0.01 20.03 -13.57
CA PRO A 399 0.05 21.19 -12.69
C PRO A 399 -1.05 22.19 -13.07
N ALA A 400 -1.74 22.76 -12.08
CA ALA A 400 -2.78 23.76 -12.34
C ALA A 400 -2.20 25.07 -12.90
N LYS A 401 -0.91 25.35 -12.63
CA LYS A 401 -0.17 26.52 -13.11
C LYS A 401 0.97 26.07 -14.02
N ARG A 402 1.17 26.77 -15.14
CA ARG A 402 2.34 26.54 -16.02
C ARG A 402 3.64 26.83 -15.27
N GLY A 403 4.64 25.97 -15.40
CA GLY A 403 5.95 26.11 -14.74
C GLY A 403 6.08 25.34 -13.42
N ASP A 404 5.00 24.77 -12.89
CA ASP A 404 5.01 23.93 -11.67
C ASP A 404 5.34 22.44 -11.97
N GLU A 405 5.76 22.08 -13.19
CA GLU A 405 6.01 20.68 -13.59
C GLU A 405 7.10 20.02 -12.72
N SER A 406 8.25 20.69 -12.55
CA SER A 406 9.35 20.16 -11.72
C SER A 406 8.96 20.04 -10.24
N ARG A 407 8.18 21.01 -9.74
CA ARG A 407 7.69 21.00 -8.36
C ARG A 407 6.64 19.91 -8.15
N MET A 408 5.82 19.62 -9.15
CA MET A 408 4.88 18.51 -9.13
C MET A 408 5.60 17.18 -9.01
N SER A 409 6.65 16.94 -9.81
CA SER A 409 7.45 15.71 -9.68
C SER A 409 8.06 15.56 -8.28
N GLU A 410 8.64 16.63 -7.72
CA GLU A 410 9.24 16.60 -6.38
C GLU A 410 8.19 16.29 -5.28
N VAL A 411 7.00 16.89 -5.36
CA VAL A 411 5.93 16.64 -4.37
C VAL A 411 5.36 15.24 -4.53
N LEU A 412 5.20 14.74 -5.76
CA LEU A 412 4.74 13.38 -6.02
C LEU A 412 5.71 12.33 -5.46
N GLU A 413 7.03 12.52 -5.63
CA GLU A 413 8.05 11.66 -5.03
C GLU A 413 7.95 11.64 -3.49
N LYS A 414 7.70 12.81 -2.87
CA LYS A 414 7.45 12.88 -1.42
C LYS A 414 6.20 12.10 -1.02
N MET A 415 5.10 12.19 -1.78
CA MET A 415 3.87 11.44 -1.48
C MET A 415 4.11 9.92 -1.57
N VAL A 416 4.78 9.45 -2.63
CA VAL A 416 5.10 8.02 -2.82
C VAL A 416 6.06 7.51 -1.74
N SER A 417 7.04 8.32 -1.32
CA SER A 417 7.96 7.91 -0.25
C SER A 417 7.29 7.75 1.13
N GLU A 418 6.14 8.39 1.34
CA GLU A 418 5.36 8.32 2.58
C GLU A 418 4.32 7.18 2.57
N ASP A 419 3.82 6.79 1.40
CA ASP A 419 2.77 5.78 1.26
C ASP A 419 3.18 4.66 0.28
N PRO A 420 3.50 3.45 0.78
CA PRO A 420 3.85 2.30 -0.06
C PRO A 420 2.72 1.82 -0.98
N THR A 421 1.50 2.35 -0.84
CA THR A 421 0.34 2.07 -1.68
C THR A 421 0.04 3.17 -2.68
N LEU A 422 1.02 4.02 -2.98
CA LEU A 422 1.00 4.99 -4.08
C LEU A 422 2.08 4.68 -5.10
N GLU A 423 1.75 4.91 -6.37
CA GLU A 423 2.68 4.74 -7.47
C GLU A 423 2.50 5.89 -8.46
N VAL A 424 3.59 6.32 -9.07
CA VAL A 424 3.58 7.37 -10.10
C VAL A 424 4.21 6.79 -11.35
N GLU A 425 3.43 6.77 -12.42
CA GLU A 425 3.87 6.34 -13.74
C GLU A 425 3.93 7.56 -14.67
N HIS A 426 4.89 7.58 -15.57
CA HIS A 426 4.94 8.55 -16.65
C HIS A 426 4.86 7.81 -18.00
N ASP A 427 3.76 7.99 -18.71
CA ASP A 427 3.59 7.46 -20.05
C ASP A 427 4.33 8.38 -21.04
N VAL A 428 5.45 7.88 -21.58
CA VAL A 428 6.31 8.62 -22.52
C VAL A 428 5.60 8.91 -23.85
N VAL A 429 4.69 8.02 -24.28
CA VAL A 429 3.98 8.15 -25.56
C VAL A 429 2.91 9.22 -25.46
N MET A 430 2.15 9.22 -24.37
CA MET A 430 1.10 10.21 -24.12
C MET A 430 1.61 11.50 -23.48
N ASN A 431 2.86 11.50 -23.02
CA ASN A 431 3.45 12.53 -22.16
C ASN A 431 2.52 12.87 -20.99
N GLU A 432 2.06 11.83 -20.29
CA GLU A 432 1.07 11.92 -19.22
C GLU A 432 1.63 11.31 -17.95
N THR A 433 1.52 12.04 -16.83
CA THR A 433 1.86 11.52 -15.51
C THR A 433 0.59 10.99 -14.86
N VAL A 434 0.60 9.71 -14.47
CA VAL A 434 -0.51 9.01 -13.84
C VAL A 434 -0.14 8.71 -12.39
N LEU A 435 -0.92 9.26 -11.45
CA LEU A 435 -0.85 8.93 -10.04
C LEU A 435 -1.82 7.77 -9.76
N ARG A 436 -1.30 6.64 -9.28
CA ARG A 436 -2.09 5.47 -8.87
C ARG A 436 -2.21 5.40 -7.36
N GLY A 437 -3.39 5.00 -6.91
CA GLY A 437 -3.70 4.71 -5.51
C GLY A 437 -4.71 3.57 -5.40
N LEU A 438 -5.12 3.29 -4.18
CA LEU A 438 -6.03 2.19 -3.85
C LEU A 438 -7.47 2.44 -4.32
N SER A 439 -7.91 3.70 -4.27
CA SER A 439 -9.27 4.11 -4.59
C SER A 439 -9.30 5.60 -4.97
N GLU A 440 -10.46 6.05 -5.45
CA GLU A 440 -10.72 7.48 -5.66
C GLU A 440 -10.60 8.28 -4.36
N GLN A 441 -11.12 7.77 -3.25
CA GLN A 441 -11.05 8.44 -1.95
C GLN A 441 -9.62 8.53 -1.44
N HIS A 442 -8.81 7.49 -1.63
CA HIS A 442 -7.39 7.51 -1.30
C HIS A 442 -6.67 8.62 -2.09
N LEU A 443 -6.82 8.67 -3.41
CA LEU A 443 -6.19 9.73 -4.21
C LEU A 443 -6.71 11.12 -3.86
N ARG A 444 -7.99 11.27 -3.52
CA ARG A 444 -8.55 12.55 -3.05
C ARG A 444 -7.85 13.04 -1.78
N ILE A 445 -7.55 12.15 -0.83
CA ILE A 445 -6.78 12.49 0.38
C ILE A 445 -5.37 12.94 -0.01
N VAL A 446 -4.69 12.22 -0.90
CA VAL A 446 -3.33 12.57 -1.37
C VAL A 446 -3.30 13.94 -2.05
N LEU A 447 -4.20 14.19 -3.00
CA LEU A 447 -4.31 15.46 -3.72
C LEU A 447 -4.60 16.63 -2.77
N LYS A 448 -5.48 16.41 -1.79
CA LYS A 448 -5.77 17.41 -0.76
C LYS A 448 -4.56 17.69 0.13
N ARG A 449 -3.75 16.68 0.42
CA ARG A 449 -2.48 16.83 1.15
C ARG A 449 -1.47 17.65 0.35
N MET A 450 -1.32 17.39 -0.94
CA MET A 450 -0.49 18.18 -1.86
C MET A 450 -0.92 19.66 -1.85
N ALA A 451 -2.22 19.94 -1.94
CA ALA A 451 -2.75 21.31 -1.94
C ALA A 451 -2.57 22.00 -0.57
N SER A 452 -2.89 21.31 0.53
CA SER A 452 -2.90 21.91 1.86
C SER A 452 -1.51 22.07 2.48
N GLN A 453 -0.67 21.04 2.40
CA GLN A 453 0.67 20.99 3.02
C GLN A 453 1.75 21.57 2.10
N PHE A 454 1.75 21.20 0.82
CA PHE A 454 2.78 21.60 -0.14
C PHE A 454 2.39 22.80 -1.01
N LYS A 455 1.16 23.32 -0.87
CA LYS A 455 0.63 24.45 -1.66
C LYS A 455 0.75 24.21 -3.16
N LEU A 456 0.50 22.98 -3.59
CA LEU A 456 0.52 22.58 -4.99
C LEU A 456 -0.86 22.02 -5.38
N GLU A 457 -1.53 22.74 -6.28
CA GLU A 457 -2.79 22.31 -6.87
C GLU A 457 -2.52 21.66 -8.23
N VAL A 458 -3.22 20.56 -8.49
CA VAL A 458 -3.13 19.81 -9.76
C VAL A 458 -4.52 19.64 -10.35
N GLN A 459 -4.58 19.60 -11.68
CA GLN A 459 -5.78 19.21 -12.41
C GLN A 459 -5.74 17.70 -12.63
N THR A 460 -6.89 17.05 -12.50
CA THR A 460 -7.02 15.61 -12.69
C THR A 460 -7.97 15.27 -13.83
N ARG A 461 -7.70 14.15 -14.50
CA ARG A 461 -8.61 13.52 -15.47
C ARG A 461 -8.44 12.01 -15.44
N THR A 462 -9.39 11.29 -16.03
CA THR A 462 -9.23 9.85 -16.28
C THR A 462 -8.00 9.62 -17.17
N PRO A 463 -7.08 8.71 -16.80
CA PRO A 463 -5.92 8.37 -17.62
C PRO A 463 -6.34 7.95 -19.03
N ARG A 464 -5.56 8.35 -20.03
CA ARG A 464 -5.84 7.95 -21.41
C ARG A 464 -5.57 6.47 -21.59
N VAL A 465 -6.42 5.81 -22.37
CA VAL A 465 -6.15 4.45 -22.81
C VAL A 465 -5.08 4.51 -23.89
N PRO A 466 -3.99 3.73 -23.78
CA PRO A 466 -2.89 3.76 -24.75
C PRO A 466 -3.27 2.99 -26.02
N TYR A 467 -4.27 3.45 -26.77
CA TYR A 467 -4.62 2.84 -28.07
C TYR A 467 -3.43 2.86 -29.02
N ARG A 468 -3.47 1.96 -30.01
CA ARG A 468 -2.50 1.87 -31.10
C ARG A 468 -3.22 1.75 -32.43
N GLU A 469 -2.56 2.13 -33.50
CA GLU A 469 -3.06 1.93 -34.86
C GLU A 469 -2.23 0.90 -35.60
N THR A 470 -2.80 0.31 -36.64
CA THR A 470 -2.12 -0.65 -37.52
C THR A 470 -2.87 -0.71 -38.85
N ILE A 471 -2.42 -1.55 -39.77
CA ILE A 471 -3.12 -1.80 -41.03
C ILE A 471 -3.59 -3.26 -41.11
N ALA A 472 -4.69 -3.51 -41.83
CA ALA A 472 -5.24 -4.85 -42.01
C ALA A 472 -4.98 -5.42 -43.41
N ALA A 473 -4.58 -4.58 -44.37
CA ALA A 473 -4.25 -5.00 -45.73
C ALA A 473 -2.98 -4.31 -46.24
N PRO A 474 -2.20 -4.95 -47.12
CA PRO A 474 -1.12 -4.27 -47.81
C PRO A 474 -1.68 -3.21 -48.76
N ALA A 475 -0.94 -2.12 -48.93
CA ALA A 475 -1.29 -1.05 -49.86
C ALA A 475 -0.03 -0.39 -50.41
N GLU A 476 -0.20 0.36 -51.49
CA GLU A 476 0.84 1.21 -52.04
C GLU A 476 0.40 2.67 -51.93
N GLY A 477 1.37 3.55 -51.74
CA GLY A 477 1.14 4.98 -51.70
C GLY A 477 2.28 5.71 -52.39
N HIS A 478 1.94 6.87 -52.94
CA HIS A 478 2.89 7.67 -53.70
C HIS A 478 2.66 9.14 -53.40
N ALA A 479 3.74 9.91 -53.41
CA ALA A 479 3.62 11.36 -53.34
C ALA A 479 4.77 12.06 -54.02
N ARG A 480 4.42 13.15 -54.70
CA ARG A 480 5.35 14.09 -55.29
C ARG A 480 5.27 15.42 -54.55
N HIS A 481 6.35 15.78 -53.88
CA HIS A 481 6.53 17.09 -53.27
C HIS A 481 7.25 18.01 -54.26
N LYS A 482 6.61 19.11 -54.68
CA LYS A 482 7.21 20.15 -55.53
C LYS A 482 6.81 21.52 -55.01
N LYS A 483 7.76 22.30 -54.48
CA LYS A 483 7.54 23.69 -54.04
C LYS A 483 8.49 24.63 -54.79
N GLN A 484 7.90 25.62 -55.46
CA GLN A 484 8.59 26.72 -56.12
C GLN A 484 8.05 28.03 -55.56
N THR A 485 8.42 28.37 -54.33
CA THR A 485 8.32 29.75 -53.82
C THR A 485 9.66 30.45 -54.05
N GLY A 486 9.72 31.78 -54.05
CA GLY A 486 10.84 32.62 -54.52
C GLY A 486 12.24 32.42 -53.89
N GLY A 487 12.50 31.33 -53.18
CA GLY A 487 13.80 30.84 -52.76
C GLY A 487 14.23 29.54 -53.49
N ALA A 488 15.11 28.76 -52.88
CA ALA A 488 15.63 27.52 -53.47
C ALA A 488 14.54 26.44 -53.56
N GLY A 489 14.36 25.85 -54.76
CA GLY A 489 13.32 24.87 -55.04
C GLY A 489 13.39 23.62 -54.17
N GLN A 490 12.25 22.95 -54.05
CA GLN A 490 12.11 21.66 -53.36
C GLN A 490 11.46 20.64 -54.30
N PHE A 491 12.09 19.48 -54.46
CA PHE A 491 11.59 18.36 -55.25
C PHE A 491 11.90 17.01 -54.61
N GLY A 492 10.88 16.15 -54.49
CA GLY A 492 11.05 14.74 -54.14
C GLY A 492 9.81 13.94 -54.53
N GLU A 493 10.00 12.77 -55.10
CA GLU A 493 8.92 11.81 -55.39
C GLU A 493 9.27 10.46 -54.77
N VAL A 494 8.33 9.87 -54.04
CA VAL A 494 8.53 8.64 -53.26
C VAL A 494 7.37 7.69 -53.51
N PHE A 495 7.68 6.41 -53.75
CA PHE A 495 6.73 5.31 -53.81
C PHE A 495 6.98 4.33 -52.66
N LEU A 496 5.94 4.09 -51.88
CA LEU A 496 5.96 3.22 -50.71
C LEU A 496 5.00 2.04 -50.91
N ARG A 497 5.39 0.88 -50.39
CA ARG A 497 4.51 -0.24 -50.13
C ARG A 497 4.45 -0.48 -48.62
N VAL A 498 3.24 -0.55 -48.07
CA VAL A 498 2.99 -0.83 -46.65
C VAL A 498 2.36 -2.21 -46.51
N GLU A 499 2.83 -2.98 -45.53
CA GLU A 499 2.34 -4.33 -45.25
C GLU A 499 2.19 -4.55 -43.74
N PRO A 500 1.11 -5.21 -43.27
CA PRO A 500 0.96 -5.55 -41.87
C PRO A 500 2.00 -6.58 -41.42
N LEU A 501 2.47 -6.45 -40.19
CA LEU A 501 3.32 -7.43 -39.52
C LEU A 501 2.52 -8.15 -38.41
N PRO A 502 3.00 -9.32 -37.94
CA PRO A 502 2.47 -9.94 -36.72
C PRO A 502 2.52 -8.99 -35.53
N ARG A 503 1.59 -9.16 -34.59
CA ARG A 503 1.51 -8.31 -33.39
C ARG A 503 2.80 -8.37 -32.58
N GLY A 504 3.30 -7.20 -32.18
CA GLY A 504 4.56 -7.07 -31.43
C GLY A 504 5.81 -7.08 -32.31
N ALA A 505 5.69 -7.16 -33.64
CA ALA A 505 6.83 -7.08 -34.55
C ALA A 505 7.38 -5.65 -34.73
N GLY A 506 6.62 -4.64 -34.31
CA GLY A 506 7.04 -3.24 -34.35
C GLY A 506 7.08 -2.65 -35.76
N PHE A 507 7.98 -1.68 -35.98
CA PHE A 507 8.16 -1.02 -37.26
C PHE A 507 9.38 -1.59 -38.00
N LYS A 508 9.26 -1.83 -39.31
CA LYS A 508 10.38 -2.20 -40.19
C LYS A 508 10.41 -1.35 -41.45
N PHE A 509 11.50 -0.61 -41.66
CA PHE A 509 11.76 0.10 -42.91
C PHE A 509 12.67 -0.72 -43.82
N VAL A 510 12.33 -0.82 -45.11
CA VAL A 510 13.08 -1.59 -46.11
C VAL A 510 13.34 -0.73 -47.34
N ASP A 511 14.60 -0.61 -47.74
CA ASP A 511 15.01 0.01 -49.00
C ASP A 511 15.11 -1.05 -50.12
N GLN A 512 14.31 -0.86 -51.18
CA GLN A 512 14.35 -1.65 -52.41
C GLN A 512 14.53 -0.77 -53.67
N VAL A 513 14.97 0.48 -53.51
CA VAL A 513 15.18 1.41 -54.62
C VAL A 513 16.27 0.89 -55.55
N LYS A 514 15.99 0.83 -56.86
CA LYS A 514 16.93 0.37 -57.88
C LYS A 514 17.38 1.53 -58.78
N GLY A 515 18.60 1.43 -59.33
CA GLY A 515 19.08 2.35 -60.36
C GLY A 515 19.31 3.80 -59.92
N GLY A 516 19.36 4.08 -58.62
CA GLY A 516 19.60 5.43 -58.09
C GLY A 516 18.42 6.39 -58.26
N ALA A 517 17.20 5.88 -58.40
CA ALA A 517 15.97 6.67 -58.55
C ALA A 517 15.73 7.64 -57.36
N ILE A 518 16.18 7.23 -56.17
CA ILE A 518 16.42 8.10 -55.01
C ILE A 518 17.89 7.90 -54.59
N PRO A 519 18.70 8.97 -54.47
CA PRO A 519 20.04 8.90 -53.92
C PRO A 519 20.04 8.33 -52.48
N TYR A 520 20.97 7.43 -52.16
CA TYR A 520 21.03 6.72 -50.87
C TYR A 520 21.05 7.65 -49.65
N ASN A 521 21.66 8.84 -49.78
CA ASN A 521 21.71 9.85 -48.74
C ASN A 521 20.34 10.47 -48.39
N PHE A 522 19.33 10.33 -49.25
CA PHE A 522 17.96 10.80 -48.99
C PHE A 522 17.02 9.72 -48.46
N ILE A 523 17.43 8.44 -48.43
CA ILE A 523 16.61 7.35 -47.88
C ILE A 523 16.31 7.56 -46.38
N PRO A 524 17.26 7.97 -45.52
CA PRO A 524 16.94 8.30 -44.12
C PRO A 524 15.92 9.44 -43.97
N ALA A 525 15.87 10.37 -44.93
CA ALA A 525 14.89 11.45 -44.94
C ALA A 525 13.48 10.94 -45.23
N VAL A 526 13.35 9.99 -46.16
CA VAL A 526 12.09 9.30 -46.43
C VAL A 526 11.63 8.53 -45.20
N GLU A 527 12.53 7.77 -44.57
CA GLU A 527 12.22 7.03 -43.33
C GLU A 527 11.76 7.97 -42.22
N LYS A 528 12.44 9.10 -42.02
CA LYS A 528 12.04 10.12 -41.04
C LYS A 528 10.62 10.63 -41.30
N GLY A 529 10.27 10.91 -42.56
CA GLY A 529 8.92 11.31 -42.94
C GLY A 529 7.87 10.24 -42.67
N VAL A 530 8.22 8.96 -42.85
CA VAL A 530 7.37 7.82 -42.47
C VAL A 530 7.21 7.74 -40.95
N GLN A 531 8.29 7.84 -40.18
CA GLN A 531 8.26 7.79 -38.71
C GLN A 531 7.38 8.89 -38.12
N GLU A 532 7.41 10.11 -38.67
CA GLU A 532 6.51 11.18 -38.24
C GLU A 532 5.02 10.81 -38.39
N VAL A 533 4.65 10.10 -39.47
CA VAL A 533 3.28 9.58 -39.62
C VAL A 533 2.99 8.48 -38.61
N LEU A 534 3.95 7.57 -38.39
CA LEU A 534 3.80 6.49 -37.42
C LEU A 534 3.54 7.04 -36.01
N ASP A 535 4.22 8.10 -35.61
CA ASP A 535 4.04 8.73 -34.30
C ASP A 535 2.72 9.50 -34.20
N SER A 536 2.32 10.19 -35.28
CA SER A 536 1.11 11.02 -35.30
C SER A 536 -0.20 10.27 -35.53
N GLY A 537 -0.15 9.03 -36.01
CA GLY A 537 -1.32 8.22 -36.32
C GLY A 537 -2.11 8.69 -37.55
N TYR A 538 -3.12 7.90 -37.94
CA TYR A 538 -3.95 8.14 -39.12
C TYR A 538 -5.45 8.16 -38.83
N VAL A 539 -5.96 7.20 -38.05
CA VAL A 539 -7.38 7.01 -37.75
C VAL A 539 -7.85 7.95 -36.65
N ALA A 540 -7.19 7.90 -35.50
CA ALA A 540 -7.58 8.63 -34.30
C ALA A 540 -6.39 9.33 -33.61
N GLY A 541 -5.22 9.32 -34.26
CA GLY A 541 -4.04 10.05 -33.80
C GLY A 541 -3.18 9.25 -32.81
N TYR A 542 -3.24 7.92 -32.88
CA TYR A 542 -2.44 7.04 -32.03
C TYR A 542 -1.28 6.42 -32.80
N PRO A 543 -0.17 6.07 -32.12
CA PRO A 543 1.01 5.51 -32.79
C PRO A 543 0.68 4.24 -33.59
N ILE A 544 1.19 4.18 -34.81
CA ILE A 544 1.02 3.05 -35.72
C ILE A 544 2.11 2.01 -35.45
N HIS A 545 1.71 0.77 -35.18
CA HIS A 545 2.58 -0.36 -34.91
C HIS A 545 2.32 -1.54 -35.86
N ASP A 546 3.27 -2.47 -35.85
CA ASP A 546 3.23 -3.73 -36.60
C ASP A 546 3.06 -3.50 -38.10
N VAL A 547 3.92 -2.64 -38.66
CA VAL A 547 3.93 -2.29 -40.08
C VAL A 547 5.32 -2.39 -40.67
N ARG A 548 5.40 -2.96 -41.87
CA ARG A 548 6.58 -2.87 -42.74
C ARG A 548 6.32 -1.82 -43.80
N VAL A 549 7.27 -0.91 -43.97
CA VAL A 549 7.24 0.10 -45.03
C VAL A 549 8.44 -0.14 -45.94
N THR A 550 8.17 -0.40 -47.22
CA THR A 550 9.19 -0.62 -48.24
C THR A 550 9.19 0.54 -49.21
N VAL A 551 10.30 1.28 -49.30
CA VAL A 551 10.51 2.25 -50.38
C VAL A 551 11.07 1.50 -51.59
N TYR A 552 10.36 1.54 -52.71
CA TYR A 552 10.71 0.73 -53.89
C TYR A 552 11.02 1.56 -55.15
N ASP A 553 10.57 2.81 -55.21
CA ASP A 553 10.84 3.71 -56.33
C ASP A 553 10.72 5.18 -55.90
N GLY A 554 11.15 6.10 -56.77
CA GLY A 554 11.04 7.54 -56.56
C GLY A 554 11.71 8.36 -57.65
N LYS A 555 11.73 9.68 -57.50
CA LYS A 555 12.47 10.58 -58.38
C LYS A 555 13.11 11.72 -57.59
N TYR A 556 14.27 12.15 -58.06
CA TYR A 556 14.96 13.34 -57.56
C TYR A 556 15.29 14.30 -58.70
N HIS A 557 15.54 15.56 -58.36
CA HIS A 557 16.04 16.60 -59.25
C HIS A 557 17.42 17.04 -58.75
N PRO A 558 18.46 17.09 -59.60
CA PRO A 558 19.83 17.35 -59.15
C PRO A 558 20.04 18.64 -58.35
N VAL A 559 19.19 19.65 -58.58
CA VAL A 559 19.34 21.00 -57.97
C VAL A 559 18.29 21.27 -56.90
N ASP A 560 17.07 20.76 -57.08
CA ASP A 560 15.92 21.09 -56.21
C ASP A 560 15.64 20.02 -55.16
N SER A 561 16.28 18.85 -55.24
CA SER A 561 16.10 17.81 -54.23
C SER A 561 16.91 18.08 -52.97
N LYS A 562 16.20 18.15 -51.86
CA LYS A 562 16.73 18.37 -50.52
C LYS A 562 16.10 17.38 -49.55
N GLU A 563 16.76 17.17 -48.42
CA GLU A 563 16.29 16.29 -47.35
C GLU A 563 14.84 16.60 -46.93
N VAL A 564 14.51 17.87 -46.72
CA VAL A 564 13.17 18.34 -46.34
C VAL A 564 12.10 17.93 -47.37
N ALA A 565 12.43 17.92 -48.65
CA ALA A 565 11.50 17.52 -49.71
C ALA A 565 11.18 16.02 -49.66
N PHE A 566 12.17 15.18 -49.31
CA PHE A 566 12.00 13.74 -49.16
C PHE A 566 11.33 13.35 -47.83
N VAL A 567 11.52 14.12 -46.75
CA VAL A 567 10.71 13.99 -45.52
C VAL A 567 9.23 14.26 -45.85
N ALA A 568 8.94 15.37 -46.52
CA ALA A 568 7.56 15.71 -46.90
C ALA A 568 6.96 14.70 -47.89
N ALA A 569 7.72 14.25 -48.89
CA ALA A 569 7.26 13.23 -49.83
C ALA A 569 7.03 11.87 -49.17
N GLY A 570 7.93 11.43 -48.28
CA GLY A 570 7.76 10.19 -47.50
C GLY A 570 6.52 10.23 -46.61
N ARG A 571 6.29 11.36 -45.92
CA ARG A 571 5.10 11.58 -45.10
C ARG A 571 3.81 11.51 -45.93
N LYS A 572 3.74 12.23 -47.05
CA LYS A 572 2.58 12.24 -47.96
C LYS A 572 2.33 10.86 -48.59
N ALA A 573 3.38 10.16 -49.01
CA ALA A 573 3.27 8.82 -49.59
C ALA A 573 2.77 7.80 -48.55
N MET A 574 3.17 7.94 -47.29
CA MET A 574 2.68 7.10 -46.20
C MET A 574 1.19 7.34 -45.93
N LEU A 575 0.75 8.61 -45.91
CA LEU A 575 -0.68 8.95 -45.75
C LEU A 575 -1.54 8.41 -46.90
N ASP A 576 -1.04 8.49 -48.14
CA ASP A 576 -1.69 7.92 -49.33
C ASP A 576 -1.81 6.39 -49.23
N ALA A 577 -0.74 5.70 -48.79
CA ALA A 577 -0.75 4.26 -48.59
C ALA A 577 -1.77 3.86 -47.50
N LEU A 578 -1.78 4.56 -46.37
CA LEU A 578 -2.67 4.30 -45.24
C LEU A 578 -4.15 4.47 -45.59
N ALA A 579 -4.50 5.34 -46.55
CA ALA A 579 -5.88 5.49 -47.03
C ALA A 579 -6.44 4.20 -47.62
N ASN A 580 -5.59 3.37 -48.22
CA ASN A 580 -5.96 2.13 -48.89
C ASN A 580 -5.63 0.86 -48.07
N ALA A 581 -4.88 0.99 -46.97
CA ALA A 581 -4.36 -0.13 -46.17
C ALA A 581 -5.34 -0.71 -45.13
N LYS A 582 -6.61 -0.25 -45.11
CA LYS A 582 -7.61 -0.59 -44.08
C LYS A 582 -7.06 -0.35 -42.65
N PRO A 583 -6.78 0.90 -42.29
CA PRO A 583 -6.19 1.22 -41.00
C PRO A 583 -7.18 0.89 -39.87
N THR A 584 -6.68 0.23 -38.84
CA THR A 584 -7.48 -0.36 -37.75
C THR A 584 -6.95 0.10 -36.41
N LEU A 585 -7.85 0.44 -35.50
CA LEU A 585 -7.49 0.81 -34.13
C LEU A 585 -7.42 -0.43 -33.25
N LEU A 586 -6.42 -0.46 -32.37
CA LEU A 586 -6.16 -1.51 -31.41
C LEU A 586 -6.31 -0.99 -29.99
N GLU A 587 -6.95 -1.77 -29.12
CA GLU A 587 -6.98 -1.54 -27.68
C GLU A 587 -6.10 -2.53 -26.93
N PRO A 588 -5.54 -2.13 -25.77
CA PRO A 588 -4.81 -3.02 -24.90
C PRO A 588 -5.78 -4.02 -24.23
N ILE A 589 -5.47 -5.31 -24.38
CA ILE A 589 -6.07 -6.40 -23.63
C ILE A 589 -5.14 -6.74 -22.49
N VAL A 590 -5.68 -6.80 -21.28
CA VAL A 590 -4.94 -7.16 -20.09
C VAL A 590 -5.34 -8.56 -19.62
N ARG A 591 -4.36 -9.31 -19.12
CA ARG A 591 -4.61 -10.43 -18.22
C ARG A 591 -5.01 -9.83 -16.88
N ILE A 592 -6.11 -10.31 -16.31
CA ILE A 592 -6.59 -9.92 -14.99
C ILE A 592 -6.60 -11.13 -14.07
N GLU A 593 -6.11 -10.94 -12.86
CA GLU A 593 -6.13 -11.92 -11.79
C GLU A 593 -6.85 -11.32 -10.59
N ILE A 594 -7.92 -11.97 -10.12
CA ILE A 594 -8.78 -11.46 -9.05
C ILE A 594 -8.76 -12.46 -7.92
N GLU A 595 -8.36 -12.02 -6.73
CA GLU A 595 -8.46 -12.80 -5.52
C GLU A 595 -9.68 -12.33 -4.72
N ALA A 596 -10.64 -13.22 -4.45
CA ALA A 596 -11.89 -12.87 -3.77
C ALA A 596 -12.49 -14.07 -3.02
N PRO A 597 -13.49 -13.87 -2.14
CA PRO A 597 -14.22 -14.98 -1.52
C PRO A 597 -14.95 -15.86 -2.55
N ASP A 598 -14.99 -17.18 -2.29
CA ASP A 598 -15.67 -18.18 -3.13
C ASP A 598 -17.16 -17.88 -3.36
N SER A 599 -17.84 -17.35 -2.34
CA SER A 599 -19.24 -16.93 -2.39
C SER A 599 -19.54 -15.86 -3.45
N CYS A 600 -18.55 -15.08 -3.88
CA CYS A 600 -18.72 -13.99 -4.87
C CYS A 600 -18.41 -14.42 -6.32
N MET A 601 -18.08 -15.69 -6.58
CA MET A 601 -17.62 -16.15 -7.90
C MET A 601 -18.56 -15.75 -9.04
N GLY A 602 -19.86 -16.05 -8.88
CA GLY A 602 -20.85 -15.85 -9.94
C GLY A 602 -21.01 -14.38 -10.31
N ASP A 603 -21.03 -13.50 -9.30
CA ASP A 603 -21.16 -12.07 -9.49
C ASP A 603 -19.92 -11.46 -10.18
N ILE A 604 -18.72 -11.91 -9.80
CA ILE A 604 -17.46 -11.43 -10.42
C ILE A 604 -17.37 -11.90 -11.87
N ALA A 605 -17.68 -13.17 -12.15
CA ALA A 605 -17.65 -13.72 -13.50
C ALA A 605 -18.68 -13.02 -14.41
N GLY A 606 -19.88 -12.75 -13.89
CA GLY A 606 -20.92 -11.99 -14.60
C GLY A 606 -20.50 -10.55 -14.89
N ASP A 607 -19.88 -9.87 -13.93
CA ASP A 607 -19.38 -8.50 -14.12
C ASP A 607 -18.26 -8.43 -15.16
N LEU A 608 -17.29 -9.35 -15.12
CA LEU A 608 -16.24 -9.45 -16.14
C LEU A 608 -16.81 -9.68 -17.53
N ALA A 609 -17.77 -10.59 -17.67
CA ALA A 609 -18.42 -10.86 -18.95
C ALA A 609 -19.13 -9.61 -19.51
N SER A 610 -19.80 -8.84 -18.64
CA SER A 610 -20.45 -7.57 -19.03
C SER A 610 -19.46 -6.52 -19.54
N ARG A 611 -18.18 -6.63 -19.15
CA ARG A 611 -17.07 -5.74 -19.53
C ARG A 611 -16.26 -6.26 -20.72
N ARG A 612 -16.80 -7.19 -21.50
CA ARG A 612 -16.10 -7.91 -22.59
C ARG A 612 -14.90 -8.74 -22.12
N GLY A 613 -14.86 -9.06 -20.82
CA GLY A 613 -13.90 -9.97 -20.24
C GLY A 613 -14.26 -11.43 -20.49
N GLN A 614 -13.24 -12.27 -20.49
CA GLN A 614 -13.36 -13.72 -20.61
C GLN A 614 -12.59 -14.37 -19.46
N VAL A 615 -13.28 -15.14 -18.64
CA VAL A 615 -12.65 -15.94 -17.58
C VAL A 615 -11.90 -17.11 -18.24
N SER A 616 -10.64 -17.28 -17.88
CA SER A 616 -9.75 -18.33 -18.39
C SER A 616 -9.56 -19.46 -17.39
N GLY A 617 -9.67 -19.19 -16.09
CA GLY A 617 -9.53 -20.20 -15.05
C GLY A 617 -9.98 -19.73 -13.68
N THR A 618 -10.23 -20.69 -12.80
CA THR A 618 -10.55 -20.47 -11.39
C THR A 618 -9.78 -21.47 -10.54
N GLU A 619 -9.08 -20.99 -9.52
CA GLU A 619 -8.33 -21.82 -8.56
C GLU A 619 -8.81 -21.52 -7.14
N ASN A 620 -9.02 -22.56 -6.33
CA ASN A 620 -9.38 -22.38 -4.92
C ASN A 620 -8.12 -22.13 -4.09
N LEU A 621 -8.13 -21.08 -3.29
CA LEU A 621 -7.09 -20.75 -2.33
C LEU A 621 -7.51 -21.17 -0.92
N THR A 622 -6.54 -21.22 0.00
CA THR A 622 -6.83 -21.50 1.42
C THR A 622 -7.68 -20.39 2.05
N GLY A 623 -8.57 -20.76 2.98
CA GLY A 623 -9.33 -19.77 3.76
C GLY A 623 -10.61 -19.26 3.08
N GLY A 624 -11.21 -20.03 2.17
CA GLY A 624 -12.46 -19.65 1.48
C GLY A 624 -12.26 -18.57 0.41
N MET A 625 -11.02 -18.37 -0.03
CA MET A 625 -10.66 -17.46 -1.11
C MET A 625 -10.51 -18.24 -2.42
N MET A 626 -10.62 -17.54 -3.54
CA MET A 626 -10.41 -18.08 -4.87
C MET A 626 -9.66 -17.06 -5.73
N LEU A 627 -8.89 -17.57 -6.68
CA LEU A 627 -8.23 -16.81 -7.73
C LEU A 627 -8.99 -17.00 -9.04
N ILE A 628 -9.48 -15.92 -9.62
CA ILE A 628 -10.10 -15.89 -10.95
C ILE A 628 -9.09 -15.28 -11.91
N THR A 629 -8.73 -16.02 -12.96
CA THR A 629 -7.88 -15.51 -14.03
C THR A 629 -8.70 -15.30 -15.29
N GLY A 630 -8.41 -14.23 -16.02
CA GLY A 630 -9.10 -13.92 -17.26
C GLY A 630 -8.36 -12.90 -18.11
N ARG A 631 -8.99 -12.54 -19.22
CA ARG A 631 -8.53 -11.45 -20.09
C ARG A 631 -9.67 -10.47 -20.33
N VAL A 632 -9.37 -9.19 -20.37
CA VAL A 632 -10.37 -8.12 -20.50
C VAL A 632 -9.74 -6.90 -21.16
N PRO A 633 -10.48 -6.15 -22.00
CA PRO A 633 -9.99 -4.87 -22.49
C PRO A 633 -9.76 -3.89 -21.34
N LEU A 634 -8.65 -3.16 -21.33
CA LEU A 634 -8.34 -2.19 -20.27
C LEU A 634 -9.46 -1.14 -20.11
N THR A 635 -10.09 -0.75 -21.22
CA THR A 635 -11.25 0.15 -21.26
C THR A 635 -12.44 -0.37 -20.45
N GLY A 636 -12.62 -1.70 -20.42
CA GLY A 636 -13.67 -2.36 -19.66
C GLY A 636 -13.44 -2.32 -18.15
N LEU A 637 -12.23 -1.99 -17.70
CA LEU A 637 -11.87 -1.93 -16.28
C LEU A 637 -12.02 -0.54 -15.66
N ASP A 638 -12.61 0.43 -16.37
CA ASP A 638 -12.92 1.72 -15.78
C ASP A 638 -13.86 1.56 -14.57
N GLY A 639 -13.47 2.18 -13.46
CA GLY A 639 -14.12 2.04 -12.15
C GLY A 639 -14.13 0.63 -11.55
N TYR A 640 -13.37 -0.33 -12.09
CA TYR A 640 -13.47 -1.74 -11.68
C TYR A 640 -13.10 -1.98 -10.22
N ALA A 641 -12.10 -1.29 -9.68
CA ALA A 641 -11.72 -1.40 -8.26
C ALA A 641 -12.90 -1.15 -7.31
N ASN A 642 -13.67 -0.08 -7.57
CA ASN A 642 -14.85 0.25 -6.77
C ASN A 642 -15.95 -0.79 -6.93
N ARG A 643 -16.15 -1.29 -8.16
CA ARG A 643 -17.14 -2.34 -8.45
C ARG A 643 -16.79 -3.65 -7.76
N LEU A 644 -15.55 -4.11 -7.87
CA LEU A 644 -15.06 -5.32 -7.21
C LEU A 644 -15.19 -5.23 -5.70
N ASN A 645 -14.81 -4.08 -5.12
CA ASN A 645 -15.00 -3.84 -3.68
C ASN A 645 -16.48 -3.94 -3.29
N ALA A 646 -17.41 -3.39 -4.08
CA ALA A 646 -18.84 -3.52 -3.79
C ALA A 646 -19.33 -4.98 -3.86
N LEU A 647 -18.91 -5.75 -4.88
CA LEU A 647 -19.30 -7.14 -5.06
C LEU A 647 -18.76 -8.07 -3.96
N THR A 648 -17.57 -7.76 -3.47
CA THR A 648 -16.83 -8.61 -2.51
C THR A 648 -16.87 -8.08 -1.08
N GLN A 649 -17.67 -7.05 -0.82
CA GLN A 649 -17.69 -6.33 0.47
C GLN A 649 -16.29 -5.85 0.89
N GLY A 650 -15.47 -5.49 -0.10
CA GLY A 650 -14.10 -5.01 0.00
C GLY A 650 -13.04 -6.10 0.12
N ALA A 651 -13.43 -7.39 0.18
CA ALA A 651 -12.49 -8.50 0.35
C ALA A 651 -11.65 -8.78 -0.89
N GLY A 652 -12.19 -8.44 -2.07
CA GLY A 652 -11.55 -8.68 -3.35
C GLY A 652 -10.33 -7.81 -3.60
N THR A 653 -9.33 -8.37 -4.25
CA THR A 653 -8.21 -7.65 -4.85
C THR A 653 -8.03 -8.11 -6.29
N TYR A 654 -7.38 -7.30 -7.12
CA TYR A 654 -7.05 -7.72 -8.48
C TYR A 654 -5.71 -7.13 -8.92
N SER A 655 -5.09 -7.79 -9.88
CA SER A 655 -3.92 -7.29 -10.60
C SER A 655 -4.13 -7.44 -12.10
N ILE A 656 -3.44 -6.59 -12.87
CA ILE A 656 -3.51 -6.61 -14.32
C ILE A 656 -2.11 -6.59 -14.93
N GLU A 657 -1.96 -7.24 -16.07
CA GLU A 657 -0.74 -7.23 -16.88
C GLU A 657 -1.12 -7.10 -18.36
N LEU A 658 -0.38 -6.28 -19.12
CA LEU A 658 -0.62 -6.16 -20.56
C LEU A 658 -0.37 -7.52 -21.24
N LEU A 659 -1.41 -8.05 -21.89
CA LEU A 659 -1.33 -9.33 -22.60
C LEU A 659 -1.03 -9.10 -24.09
N ALA A 660 -1.84 -8.27 -24.74
CA ALA A 660 -1.75 -8.03 -26.18
C ALA A 660 -2.50 -6.75 -26.59
N TYR A 661 -2.40 -6.39 -27.86
CA TYR A 661 -3.26 -5.40 -28.51
C TYR A 661 -4.19 -6.09 -29.51
N GLU A 662 -5.49 -5.87 -29.37
CA GLU A 662 -6.53 -6.47 -30.23
C GLU A 662 -7.36 -5.37 -30.92
N PRO A 663 -7.94 -5.63 -32.11
CA PRO A 663 -8.81 -4.68 -32.78
C PRO A 663 -10.01 -4.25 -31.93
N VAL A 664 -10.28 -2.95 -31.89
CA VAL A 664 -11.46 -2.42 -31.21
C VAL A 664 -12.74 -2.77 -31.99
N PRO A 665 -13.91 -2.80 -31.33
CA PRO A 665 -15.20 -2.85 -32.03
C PRO A 665 -15.38 -1.66 -32.99
N ALA A 666 -16.04 -1.90 -34.13
CA ALA A 666 -16.22 -0.89 -35.17
C ALA A 666 -16.91 0.40 -34.68
N SER A 667 -17.83 0.31 -33.73
CA SER A 667 -18.49 1.45 -33.09
C SER A 667 -17.50 2.34 -32.32
N VAL A 668 -16.59 1.72 -31.57
CA VAL A 668 -15.55 2.43 -30.79
C VAL A 668 -14.54 3.10 -31.73
N GLN A 669 -14.14 2.42 -32.81
CA GLN A 669 -13.27 3.02 -33.82
C GLN A 669 -13.90 4.27 -34.44
N ALA A 670 -15.19 4.20 -34.82
CA ALA A 670 -15.90 5.33 -35.42
C ALA A 670 -16.01 6.52 -34.45
N GLU A 671 -16.30 6.25 -33.18
CA GLU A 671 -16.37 7.29 -32.14
C GLU A 671 -15.02 7.99 -31.95
N LEU A 672 -13.93 7.23 -31.80
CA LEU A 672 -12.59 7.81 -31.57
C LEU A 672 -12.09 8.56 -32.81
N ALA A 673 -12.33 8.03 -34.01
CA ALA A 673 -12.00 8.72 -35.26
C ALA A 673 -12.75 10.05 -35.40
N SER A 674 -14.01 10.14 -34.96
CA SER A 674 -14.80 11.39 -35.04
C SER A 674 -14.24 12.54 -34.20
N LYS A 675 -13.48 12.22 -33.14
CA LYS A 675 -12.85 13.20 -32.23
C LYS A 675 -11.47 13.64 -32.72
N TYR A 676 -10.96 13.05 -33.79
CA TYR A 676 -9.64 13.34 -34.35
C TYR A 676 -9.77 14.13 -35.66
N GLN A 677 -9.21 15.34 -35.68
CA GLN A 677 -8.95 16.08 -36.91
C GLN A 677 -7.46 15.97 -37.24
N ARG A 678 -7.15 15.39 -38.39
CA ARG A 678 -5.80 15.48 -38.96
C ARG A 678 -5.49 16.95 -39.19
N LYS A 679 -4.31 17.40 -38.75
CA LYS A 679 -3.82 18.72 -39.12
C LYS A 679 -3.74 18.78 -40.65
N ALA A 680 -4.51 19.68 -41.27
CA ALA A 680 -4.35 19.97 -42.69
C ALA A 680 -2.93 20.50 -42.90
N GLU A 681 -2.19 19.93 -43.85
CA GLU A 681 -0.91 20.51 -44.25
C GLU A 681 -1.17 21.82 -44.98
N GLU A 682 -0.55 22.92 -44.54
CA GLU A 682 -0.43 24.13 -45.34
C GLU A 682 0.39 23.80 -46.60
N ASP A 683 -0.18 24.02 -47.78
CA ASP A 683 0.45 23.77 -49.08
C ASP A 683 1.75 24.60 -49.31
#